data_AF-A0A556U1L3-F1
#
_entry.id   AF-A0A556U1L3-F1
#
_cell.length_a   1.000
_cell.length_b   1.000
_cell.length_c   1.000
_cell.angle_alpha   90.00
_cell.angle_beta   90.00
_cell.angle_gamma   90.00
#
_symmetry.space_group_name_H-M   'P 1'
#
loop_
_entity.id
_entity.type
_entity.pdbx_description
1 polymer ?
#
loop_
_entity_poly.entity_id
_entity_poly.type
_entity_poly.pdbx_seq_one_letter_code
_entity_poly.pdbx_strand_id
1 'polypeptide(L)'
;MALAVCLRGAVWHETLSQSERLRLFEIFSKRSDPKGAEPARELSIRLADGRTLKGVSGVTTPLAIAQDIRVKGVVVSRVSGALWELSRPLEDDCELQLLSYDSSEGRQAVWKTGACVLASVMETQYGAQVCREGVSDTGVYCDYRLDNSSVCLDELERRCLEAAAMKLPIVTTRLSAHQLQQLFQDDEVRLRCAEEALELGDAVGVYRCGLYIGVCSGPLLPNTGFLRSFKMLQVSPATLACSPDLAGVQRILGVSFPGAKEREQWEHEQEEAKKRDHRRIGKDQELFFFNDVSPGSCFFLPKGAHIYNTLTEFIKSEYRRRGFSEVVTPTLYSTSLWQRSGHWEHYSENMFTVTCEPHTFALKPMNCPAHCVMYEQRVRSWRELPIRWADFGALHRNEHSGALGGLTRVRRFCQDDAHIFCTPEQLEEEMTACLDFVRSVYRVFGFTFHCLLSTRPAQFLGDSALWDTAEQIDIQIRDAIGRQHQCATIQLDFQLPIRFNLEYVGADGQMHRPVMVHRAVLGSLERMIAILAENFGGKWPFWLSPAQVMVLPVGDESELYSRDVVRRLKEAGFMADLDDDSGSTLNKKIRSAQLSQYNYIFVASARRLFTSADIIKDRRFQPSFSTLKNLLTLETPSTHVSSMENVRRLDLTSNQSQ
;
A
#
# COMPACT_ATOMS: atom_id res chain seq x y z
N MET A 1 15.31 -22.16 -38.20
CA MET A 1 14.34 -23.26 -38.43
C MET A 1 13.91 -23.77 -37.07
N ALA A 2 12.61 -23.71 -36.75
CA ALA A 2 12.08 -24.31 -35.52
C ALA A 2 11.65 -25.75 -35.82
N LEU A 3 12.09 -26.71 -35.01
CA LEU A 3 11.64 -28.10 -35.08
C LEU A 3 10.45 -28.28 -34.14
N ALA A 4 9.40 -28.96 -34.61
CA ALA A 4 8.27 -29.33 -33.77
C ALA A 4 8.68 -30.53 -32.88
N VAL A 5 8.77 -30.31 -31.58
CA VAL A 5 9.09 -31.34 -30.59
C VAL A 5 7.84 -31.68 -29.81
N CYS A 6 7.49 -32.98 -29.78
CA CYS A 6 6.35 -33.46 -29.01
C CYS A 6 6.80 -33.84 -27.60
N LEU A 7 6.52 -32.99 -26.61
CA LEU A 7 6.75 -33.29 -25.19
C LEU A 7 5.41 -33.64 -24.55
N ARG A 8 5.28 -34.89 -24.07
CA ARG A 8 4.07 -35.42 -23.41
C ARG A 8 2.75 -35.10 -24.13
N GLY A 9 2.75 -35.10 -25.47
CA GLY A 9 1.54 -34.95 -26.30
C GLY A 9 1.22 -33.53 -26.77
N ALA A 10 2.00 -32.51 -26.38
CA ALA A 10 1.89 -31.15 -26.89
C ALA A 10 3.03 -30.82 -27.86
N VAL A 11 2.75 -30.05 -28.91
CA VAL A 11 3.75 -29.57 -29.87
C VAL A 11 4.43 -28.31 -29.33
N TRP A 12 5.73 -28.38 -29.13
CA TRP A 12 6.59 -27.26 -28.76
C TRP A 12 7.49 -26.91 -29.94
N HIS A 13 7.77 -25.62 -30.15
CA HIS A 13 8.73 -25.20 -31.16
C HIS A 13 10.10 -25.04 -30.53
N GLU A 14 11.05 -25.88 -30.92
CA GLU A 14 12.45 -25.82 -30.48
C GLU A 14 13.29 -25.06 -31.51
N THR A 15 13.97 -24.00 -31.07
CA THR A 15 14.96 -23.29 -31.88
C THR A 15 16.37 -23.87 -31.66
N LEU A 16 17.27 -23.68 -32.62
CA LEU A 16 18.67 -24.09 -32.49
C LEU A 16 19.36 -23.46 -31.25
N SER A 17 18.99 -22.22 -30.91
CA SER A 17 19.50 -21.57 -29.70
C SER A 17 18.98 -22.21 -28.41
N GLN A 18 17.72 -22.64 -28.36
CA GLN A 18 17.17 -23.35 -27.20
C GLN A 18 17.86 -24.69 -26.98
N SER A 19 18.11 -25.47 -28.04
CA SER A 19 18.84 -26.74 -27.93
C SER A 19 20.26 -26.54 -27.38
N GLU A 20 20.95 -25.46 -27.80
CA GLU A 20 22.29 -25.13 -27.33
C GLU A 20 22.29 -24.72 -25.84
N ARG A 21 21.33 -23.87 -25.44
CA ARG A 21 21.13 -23.49 -24.02
C ARG A 21 20.88 -24.70 -23.14
N LEU A 22 20.02 -25.63 -23.57
CA LEU A 22 19.73 -26.87 -22.84
C LEU A 22 20.98 -27.73 -22.66
N ARG A 23 21.79 -27.88 -23.70
CA ARG A 23 23.05 -28.62 -23.64
C ARG A 23 24.02 -27.98 -22.65
N LEU A 24 24.18 -26.65 -22.70
CA LEU A 24 25.04 -25.91 -21.75
C LEU A 24 24.55 -26.05 -20.31
N PHE A 25 23.24 -25.91 -20.08
CA PHE A 25 22.64 -26.09 -18.76
C PHE A 25 22.88 -27.49 -18.19
N GLU A 26 22.76 -28.54 -19.00
CA GLU A 26 23.04 -29.91 -18.56
C GLU A 26 24.53 -30.13 -18.23
N ILE A 27 25.44 -29.50 -18.98
CA ILE A 27 26.88 -29.54 -18.70
C ILE A 27 27.19 -28.85 -17.37
N PHE A 28 26.61 -27.66 -17.14
CA PHE A 28 26.85 -26.91 -15.92
C PHE A 28 26.23 -27.59 -14.70
N SER A 29 24.99 -28.09 -14.82
CA SER A 29 24.31 -28.80 -13.73
C SER A 29 25.09 -30.03 -13.25
N LYS A 30 25.70 -30.79 -14.17
CA LYS A 30 26.54 -31.95 -13.83
C LYS A 30 27.88 -31.58 -13.17
N ARG A 31 28.38 -30.37 -13.40
CA ARG A 31 29.64 -29.87 -12.82
C ARG A 31 29.44 -29.21 -11.47
N SER A 32 28.25 -28.66 -11.22
CA SER A 32 27.86 -28.05 -9.95
C SER A 32 27.49 -29.07 -8.88
N ASP A 33 27.32 -30.35 -9.24
CA ASP A 33 27.20 -31.46 -8.28
C ASP A 33 28.59 -31.70 -7.65
N PRO A 34 28.83 -31.32 -6.38
CA PRO A 34 30.11 -31.56 -5.76
C PRO A 34 30.35 -33.07 -5.72
N LYS A 35 31.44 -33.51 -6.33
CA LYS A 35 31.95 -34.88 -6.18
C LYS A 35 32.13 -35.17 -4.68
N GLY A 36 31.30 -36.07 -4.16
CA GLY A 36 31.50 -36.72 -2.87
C GLY A 36 30.18 -36.92 -2.15
N ALA A 37 29.50 -38.04 -2.39
CA ALA A 37 28.55 -38.56 -1.43
C ALA A 37 29.32 -38.80 -0.12
N GLU A 38 29.23 -37.87 0.82
CA GLU A 38 29.60 -38.14 2.21
C GLU A 38 28.80 -39.38 2.67
N PRO A 39 29.36 -40.23 3.54
CA PRO A 39 28.69 -41.45 3.97
C PRO A 39 27.31 -41.09 4.54
N ALA A 40 26.28 -41.79 4.05
CA ALA A 40 24.89 -41.63 4.46
C ALA A 40 24.77 -41.64 6.00
N ARG A 41 24.67 -40.45 6.59
CA ARG A 41 24.54 -40.24 8.04
C ARG A 41 23.06 -40.22 8.42
N GLU A 42 22.72 -40.84 9.55
CA GLU A 42 21.38 -40.75 10.12
C GLU A 42 21.14 -39.33 10.67
N LEU A 43 20.07 -38.69 10.20
CA LEU A 43 19.66 -37.34 10.58
C LEU A 43 18.51 -37.37 11.56
N SER A 44 18.53 -36.46 12.53
CA SER A 44 17.43 -36.17 13.45
C SER A 44 16.67 -34.91 12.99
N ILE A 45 15.45 -35.09 12.52
CA ILE A 45 14.62 -34.03 11.93
C ILE A 45 13.48 -33.71 12.89
N ARG A 46 13.49 -32.50 13.45
CA ARG A 46 12.43 -32.05 14.37
C ARG A 46 11.33 -31.31 13.60
N LEU A 47 10.10 -31.76 13.73
CA LEU A 47 8.93 -31.10 13.14
C LEU A 47 8.39 -30.01 14.07
N ALA A 48 7.66 -29.05 13.49
CA ALA A 48 7.02 -27.97 14.23
C ALA A 48 6.00 -28.44 15.30
N ASP A 49 5.47 -29.67 15.19
CA ASP A 49 4.56 -30.27 16.17
C ASP A 49 5.28 -30.99 17.33
N GLY A 50 6.62 -30.89 17.38
CA GLY A 50 7.46 -31.48 18.41
C GLY A 50 7.88 -32.93 18.16
N ARG A 51 7.41 -33.58 17.07
CA ARG A 51 7.86 -34.93 16.70
C ARG A 51 9.25 -34.90 16.09
N THR A 52 10.03 -35.95 16.35
CA THR A 52 11.35 -36.15 15.74
C THR A 52 11.31 -37.35 14.83
N LEU A 53 11.70 -37.15 13.57
CA LEU A 53 11.82 -38.19 12.55
C LEU A 53 13.29 -38.49 12.27
N LYS A 54 13.56 -39.73 11.87
CA LYS A 54 14.87 -40.16 11.41
C LYS A 54 14.95 -40.06 9.90
N GLY A 55 15.98 -39.40 9.39
CA GLY A 55 16.26 -39.27 7.96
C GLY A 55 17.64 -39.78 7.61
N VAL A 56 17.97 -39.77 6.32
CA VAL A 56 19.29 -40.08 5.80
C VAL A 56 19.82 -38.86 5.04
N SER A 57 21.01 -38.40 5.42
CA SER A 57 21.67 -37.27 4.79
C SER A 57 21.87 -37.51 3.29
N GLY A 58 21.57 -36.50 2.48
CA GLY A 58 21.66 -36.55 1.02
C GLY A 58 20.54 -37.35 0.33
N VAL A 59 19.63 -37.99 1.07
CA VAL A 59 18.55 -38.83 0.51
C VAL A 59 17.17 -38.34 0.93
N THR A 60 16.97 -38.08 2.22
CA THR A 60 15.65 -37.67 2.74
C THR A 60 15.38 -36.23 2.31
N THR A 61 14.24 -36.02 1.67
CA THR A 61 13.77 -34.69 1.22
C THR A 61 12.55 -34.25 2.03
N PRO A 62 12.31 -32.93 2.17
CA PRO A 62 11.07 -32.43 2.76
C PRO A 62 9.80 -32.97 2.08
N LEU A 63 9.84 -33.22 0.76
CA LEU A 63 8.73 -33.82 0.03
C LEU A 63 8.42 -35.25 0.51
N ALA A 64 9.45 -36.08 0.70
CA ALA A 64 9.28 -37.45 1.17
C ALA A 64 8.67 -37.49 2.57
N ILE A 65 9.13 -36.59 3.45
CA ILE A 65 8.60 -36.43 4.82
C ILE A 65 7.13 -35.98 4.79
N ALA A 66 6.79 -35.00 3.95
CA ALA A 66 5.41 -34.54 3.80
C ALA A 66 4.47 -35.66 3.34
N GLN A 67 4.95 -36.54 2.45
CA GLN A 67 4.20 -37.71 1.97
C GLN A 67 4.01 -38.75 3.07
N ASP A 68 5.05 -39.03 3.86
CA ASP A 68 5.02 -40.01 4.96
C ASP A 68 4.02 -39.59 6.05
N ILE A 69 4.05 -38.32 6.45
CA ILE A 69 3.12 -37.74 7.45
C ILE A 69 1.73 -37.45 6.84
N ARG A 70 1.56 -37.62 5.52
CA ARG A 70 0.32 -37.37 4.76
C ARG A 70 -0.19 -35.92 4.85
N VAL A 71 0.73 -34.96 4.93
CA VAL A 71 0.39 -33.53 4.90
C VAL A 71 0.10 -33.11 3.46
N LYS A 72 -1.13 -32.64 3.19
CA LYS A 72 -1.54 -32.18 1.86
C LYS A 72 -1.30 -30.67 1.71
N GLY A 73 -1.10 -30.22 0.48
CA GLY A 73 -1.02 -28.78 0.14
C GLY A 73 0.30 -28.10 0.52
N VAL A 74 1.35 -28.87 0.81
CA VAL A 74 2.69 -28.35 1.06
C VAL A 74 3.31 -27.87 -0.25
N VAL A 75 3.84 -26.64 -0.24
CA VAL A 75 4.45 -26.01 -1.42
C VAL A 75 5.93 -25.69 -1.21
N VAL A 76 6.34 -25.35 0.01
CA VAL A 76 7.73 -25.02 0.34
C VAL A 76 8.05 -25.47 1.78
N SER A 77 9.33 -25.56 2.11
CA SER A 77 9.79 -25.92 3.45
C SER A 77 10.70 -24.85 4.05
N ARG A 78 10.70 -24.75 5.38
CA ARG A 78 11.68 -23.98 6.14
C ARG A 78 12.53 -24.96 6.96
N VAL A 79 13.84 -24.95 6.70
CA VAL A 79 14.83 -25.83 7.30
C VAL A 79 15.78 -24.96 8.13
N SER A 80 15.75 -25.11 9.45
CA SER A 80 16.57 -24.35 10.40
C SER A 80 16.53 -22.83 10.16
N GLY A 81 15.34 -22.31 9.84
CA GLY A 81 15.10 -20.88 9.57
C GLY A 81 15.23 -20.46 8.09
N ALA A 82 15.87 -21.25 7.22
CA ALA A 82 16.04 -20.93 5.80
C ALA A 82 14.97 -21.57 4.90
N LEU A 83 14.54 -20.89 3.83
CA LEU A 83 13.55 -21.42 2.88
C LEU A 83 14.19 -22.37 1.87
N TRP A 84 13.66 -23.59 1.78
CA TRP A 84 14.19 -24.70 0.98
C TRP A 84 13.10 -25.31 0.07
N GLU A 85 13.53 -25.73 -1.12
CA GLU A 85 12.70 -26.49 -2.06
C GLU A 85 12.34 -27.86 -1.50
N LEU A 86 11.16 -28.36 -1.84
CA LEU A 86 10.69 -29.66 -1.32
C LEU A 86 11.52 -30.85 -1.84
N SER A 87 12.13 -30.72 -3.01
CA SER A 87 12.96 -31.74 -3.65
C SER A 87 14.42 -31.73 -3.18
N ARG A 88 14.87 -30.70 -2.46
CA ARG A 88 16.26 -30.59 -2.00
C ARG A 88 16.51 -31.61 -0.88
N PRO A 89 17.52 -32.50 -0.99
CA PRO A 89 17.89 -33.41 0.10
C PRO A 89 18.40 -32.65 1.32
N LEU A 90 18.07 -33.16 2.51
CA LEU A 90 18.58 -32.63 3.77
C LEU A 90 20.02 -33.10 3.99
N GLU A 91 20.89 -32.19 4.43
CA GLU A 91 22.32 -32.44 4.62
C GLU A 91 22.65 -32.68 6.11
N ASP A 92 22.02 -31.94 7.02
CA ASP A 92 22.28 -31.94 8.45
C ASP A 92 21.00 -32.10 9.31
N ASP A 93 21.19 -32.32 10.62
CA ASP A 93 20.12 -32.30 11.62
C ASP A 93 19.43 -30.93 11.61
N CYS A 94 18.10 -30.92 11.51
CA CYS A 94 17.37 -29.68 11.26
C CYS A 94 16.00 -29.63 11.91
N GLU A 95 15.52 -28.41 12.12
CA GLU A 95 14.10 -28.14 12.38
C GLU A 95 13.39 -27.93 11.04
N LEU A 96 12.38 -28.74 10.76
CA LEU A 96 11.61 -28.73 9.52
C LEU A 96 10.19 -28.23 9.75
N GLN A 97 9.85 -27.13 9.08
CA GLN A 97 8.50 -26.60 9.00
C GLN A 97 8.00 -26.69 7.56
N LEU A 98 6.87 -27.38 7.35
CA LEU A 98 6.22 -27.51 6.05
C LEU A 98 5.20 -26.38 5.88
N LEU A 99 5.30 -25.62 4.79
CA LEU A 99 4.49 -24.43 4.54
C LEU A 99 3.49 -24.69 3.39
N SER A 100 2.23 -24.30 3.61
CA SER A 100 1.16 -24.32 2.61
C SER A 100 1.06 -23.00 1.84
N TYR A 101 0.17 -22.96 0.84
CA TYR A 101 -0.16 -21.75 0.09
C TYR A 101 -0.73 -20.61 0.96
N ASP A 102 -1.20 -20.89 2.18
CA ASP A 102 -1.76 -19.85 3.06
C ASP A 102 -0.67 -18.92 3.62
N SER A 103 0.59 -19.39 3.65
CA SER A 103 1.74 -18.60 4.08
C SER A 103 2.20 -17.63 2.97
N SER A 104 2.75 -16.48 3.36
CA SER A 104 3.35 -15.51 2.43
C SER A 104 4.42 -16.14 1.53
N GLU A 105 5.28 -16.95 2.14
CA GLU A 105 6.40 -17.64 1.51
C GLU A 105 5.90 -18.73 0.56
N GLY A 106 4.84 -19.44 0.94
CA GLY A 106 4.17 -20.42 0.09
C GLY A 106 3.52 -19.79 -1.14
N ARG A 107 2.82 -18.65 -0.98
CA ARG A 107 2.29 -17.89 -2.13
C ARG A 107 3.40 -17.47 -3.09
N GLN A 108 4.49 -16.90 -2.56
CA GLN A 108 5.63 -16.49 -3.37
C GLN A 108 6.26 -17.67 -4.14
N ALA A 109 6.44 -18.84 -3.53
CA ALA A 109 6.99 -20.02 -4.22
C ALA A 109 6.08 -20.50 -5.37
N VAL A 110 4.76 -20.49 -5.15
CA VAL A 110 3.75 -20.83 -6.16
C VAL A 110 3.75 -19.81 -7.31
N TRP A 111 3.84 -18.52 -6.99
CA TRP A 111 3.92 -17.45 -7.97
C TRP A 111 5.23 -17.50 -8.76
N LYS A 112 6.38 -17.71 -8.13
CA LYS A 112 7.67 -17.85 -8.82
C LYS A 112 7.62 -18.98 -9.83
N THR A 113 7.10 -20.12 -9.42
CA THR A 113 6.91 -21.26 -10.34
C THR A 113 5.88 -20.96 -11.44
N GLY A 114 4.85 -20.18 -11.13
CA GLY A 114 3.88 -19.68 -12.12
C GLY A 114 4.52 -18.78 -13.17
N ALA A 115 5.41 -17.87 -12.76
CA ALA A 115 6.20 -17.04 -13.66
C ALA A 115 7.09 -17.90 -14.56
N CYS A 116 7.65 -18.99 -14.03
CA CYS A 116 8.44 -19.94 -14.83
C CYS A 116 7.63 -20.59 -15.95
N VAL A 117 6.40 -21.03 -15.65
CA VAL A 117 5.49 -21.62 -16.64
C VAL A 117 5.05 -20.58 -17.66
N LEU A 118 4.68 -19.38 -17.20
CA LEU A 118 4.26 -18.28 -18.05
C LEU A 118 5.34 -17.92 -19.07
N ALA A 119 6.58 -17.72 -18.59
CA ALA A 119 7.72 -17.40 -19.43
C ALA A 119 8.05 -18.52 -20.43
N SER A 120 7.94 -19.78 -20.00
CA SER A 120 8.12 -20.94 -20.87
C SER A 120 7.09 -20.97 -22.01
N VAL A 121 5.81 -20.73 -21.71
CA VAL A 121 4.74 -20.70 -22.72
C VAL A 121 4.93 -19.53 -23.70
N MET A 122 5.32 -18.36 -23.19
CA MET A 122 5.58 -17.18 -24.01
C MET A 122 6.70 -17.42 -25.02
N GLU A 123 7.83 -18.00 -24.60
CA GLU A 123 8.93 -18.25 -25.52
C GLU A 123 8.60 -19.35 -26.54
N THR A 124 8.00 -20.46 -26.12
CA THR A 124 7.90 -21.65 -26.98
C THR A 124 6.65 -21.72 -27.84
N GLN A 125 5.54 -21.13 -27.39
CA GLN A 125 4.26 -21.20 -28.11
C GLN A 125 3.88 -19.89 -28.80
N TYR A 126 4.37 -18.76 -28.28
CA TYR A 126 4.18 -17.44 -28.91
C TYR A 126 5.44 -16.95 -29.64
N GLY A 127 6.61 -17.59 -29.43
CA GLY A 127 7.87 -17.14 -30.02
C GLY A 127 8.33 -15.79 -29.46
N ALA A 128 7.86 -15.41 -28.27
CA ALA A 128 8.22 -14.16 -27.64
C ALA A 128 9.64 -14.23 -27.07
N GLN A 129 10.38 -13.13 -27.19
CA GLN A 129 11.63 -12.98 -26.47
C GLN A 129 11.33 -12.55 -25.03
N VAL A 130 11.56 -13.44 -24.07
CA VAL A 130 11.32 -13.13 -22.65
C VAL A 130 12.54 -12.41 -22.08
N CYS A 131 12.32 -11.18 -21.62
CA CYS A 131 13.36 -10.33 -21.05
C CYS A 131 13.53 -10.56 -19.55
N ARG A 132 12.42 -10.62 -18.80
CA ARG A 132 12.42 -10.77 -17.34
C ARG A 132 11.15 -11.42 -16.82
N GLU A 133 11.30 -12.47 -16.03
CA GLU A 133 10.22 -13.13 -15.31
C GLU A 133 10.36 -12.91 -13.80
N GLY A 134 9.25 -12.80 -13.07
CA GLY A 134 9.31 -12.60 -11.63
C GLY A 134 7.96 -12.55 -10.94
N VAL A 135 8.01 -12.16 -9.66
CA VAL A 135 6.84 -11.99 -8.82
C VAL A 135 6.80 -10.58 -8.25
N SER A 136 5.60 -10.02 -8.18
CA SER A 136 5.29 -8.81 -7.42
C SER A 136 4.54 -9.18 -6.13
N ASP A 137 4.22 -8.18 -5.31
CA ASP A 137 3.36 -8.37 -4.13
C ASP A 137 1.95 -8.87 -4.48
N THR A 138 1.56 -8.74 -5.74
CA THR A 138 0.19 -9.00 -6.23
C THR A 138 0.10 -10.19 -7.17
N GLY A 139 1.21 -10.82 -7.55
CA GLY A 139 1.19 -11.99 -8.42
C GLY A 139 2.47 -12.21 -9.21
N VAL A 140 2.31 -12.72 -10.43
CA VAL A 140 3.39 -13.04 -11.37
C VAL A 140 3.45 -11.99 -12.47
N TYR A 141 4.66 -11.73 -12.98
CA TYR A 141 4.86 -10.91 -14.16
C TYR A 141 5.85 -11.54 -15.13
N CYS A 142 5.68 -11.20 -16.41
CA CYS A 142 6.60 -11.57 -17.48
C CYS A 142 6.75 -10.39 -18.44
N ASP A 143 7.96 -9.86 -18.53
CA ASP A 143 8.39 -8.85 -19.49
C ASP A 143 8.87 -9.55 -20.75
N TYR A 144 8.27 -9.21 -21.88
CA TYR A 144 8.52 -9.86 -23.15
C TYR A 144 8.47 -8.87 -24.30
N ARG A 145 9.13 -9.26 -25.40
CA ARG A 145 9.03 -8.61 -26.70
C ARG A 145 8.44 -9.60 -27.71
N LEU A 146 7.45 -9.13 -28.46
CA LEU A 146 6.75 -9.93 -29.46
C LEU A 146 6.52 -9.08 -30.72
N ASP A 147 6.94 -9.59 -31.86
CA ASP A 147 6.84 -8.87 -33.13
C ASP A 147 5.41 -8.96 -33.69
N ASN A 148 4.74 -7.80 -33.81
CA ASN A 148 3.46 -7.58 -34.50
C ASN A 148 2.27 -8.49 -34.11
N SER A 149 2.31 -9.13 -32.95
CA SER A 149 1.24 -10.00 -32.46
C SER A 149 0.76 -9.55 -31.08
N SER A 150 -0.56 -9.53 -30.88
CA SER A 150 -1.15 -9.29 -29.56
C SER A 150 -1.40 -10.61 -28.84
N VAL A 151 -1.26 -10.60 -27.52
CA VAL A 151 -1.50 -11.77 -26.69
C VAL A 151 -2.92 -11.72 -26.15
N CYS A 152 -3.74 -12.71 -26.50
CA CYS A 152 -5.05 -12.90 -25.89
C CYS A 152 -4.87 -13.55 -24.51
N LEU A 153 -5.35 -12.89 -23.46
CA LEU A 153 -5.16 -13.33 -22.07
C LEU A 153 -5.85 -14.67 -21.78
N ASP A 154 -7.05 -14.90 -22.31
CA ASP A 154 -7.80 -16.15 -22.09
C ASP A 154 -7.09 -17.35 -22.74
N GLU A 155 -6.53 -17.14 -23.93
CA GLU A 155 -5.76 -18.17 -24.64
C GLU A 155 -4.43 -18.46 -23.93
N LEU A 156 -3.77 -17.44 -23.41
CA LEU A 156 -2.55 -17.58 -22.63
C LEU A 156 -2.81 -18.37 -21.33
N GLU A 157 -3.92 -18.07 -20.64
CA GLU A 157 -4.34 -18.79 -19.44
C GLU A 157 -4.55 -20.29 -19.75
N ARG A 158 -5.27 -20.61 -20.83
CA ARG A 158 -5.46 -21.99 -21.30
C ARG A 158 -4.15 -22.70 -21.58
N ARG A 159 -3.22 -22.06 -22.29
CA ARG A 159 -1.90 -22.61 -22.62
C ARG A 159 -1.03 -22.84 -21.39
N CYS A 160 -1.08 -21.93 -20.40
CA CYS A 160 -0.40 -22.13 -19.11
C CYS A 160 -0.95 -23.33 -18.34
N LEU A 161 -2.28 -23.53 -18.38
CA LEU A 161 -2.92 -24.71 -17.78
C LEU A 161 -2.48 -26.01 -18.45
N GLU A 162 -2.38 -26.03 -19.78
CA GLU A 162 -1.86 -27.18 -20.54
C GLU A 162 -0.40 -27.48 -20.19
N ALA A 163 0.43 -26.44 -20.10
CA ALA A 163 1.83 -26.57 -19.66
C ALA A 163 1.97 -27.12 -18.23
N ALA A 164 1.08 -26.70 -17.33
CA ALA A 164 1.03 -27.21 -15.96
C ALA A 164 0.53 -28.67 -15.90
N ALA A 165 -0.49 -29.03 -16.69
CA ALA A 165 -1.03 -30.38 -16.76
C ALA A 165 0.00 -31.43 -17.20
N MET A 166 1.02 -31.03 -17.96
CA MET A 166 2.13 -31.90 -18.36
C MET A 166 3.05 -32.32 -17.21
N LYS A 167 2.99 -31.67 -16.04
CA LYS A 167 3.82 -31.97 -14.86
C LYS A 167 5.31 -32.02 -15.20
N LEU A 168 5.81 -30.98 -15.87
CA LEU A 168 7.21 -30.86 -16.26
C LEU A 168 8.07 -30.68 -14.99
N PRO A 169 9.17 -31.42 -14.85
CA PRO A 169 10.09 -31.24 -13.73
C PRO A 169 10.78 -29.88 -13.82
N ILE A 170 10.97 -29.24 -12.67
CA ILE A 170 11.74 -28.00 -12.56
C ILE A 170 13.06 -28.35 -11.90
N VAL A 171 14.16 -28.05 -12.60
CA VAL A 171 15.52 -28.34 -12.12
C VAL A 171 16.24 -27.01 -11.97
N THR A 172 16.82 -26.77 -10.80
CA THR A 172 17.57 -25.55 -10.48
C THR A 172 19.06 -25.83 -10.40
N THR A 173 19.87 -24.87 -10.81
CA THR A 173 21.33 -24.89 -10.63
C THR A 173 21.83 -23.48 -10.37
N ARG A 174 22.99 -23.34 -9.71
CA ARG A 174 23.63 -22.04 -9.48
C ARG A 174 24.75 -21.86 -10.49
N LEU A 175 24.76 -20.73 -11.18
CA LEU A 175 25.76 -20.39 -12.20
C LEU A 175 26.53 -19.12 -11.81
N SER A 176 27.81 -19.07 -12.20
CA SER A 176 28.64 -17.87 -12.10
C SER A 176 28.37 -16.91 -13.27
N ALA A 177 28.84 -15.66 -13.15
CA ALA A 177 28.71 -14.65 -14.19
C ALA A 177 29.22 -15.12 -15.57
N HIS A 178 30.39 -15.75 -15.61
CA HIS A 178 30.95 -16.27 -16.87
C HIS A 178 30.08 -17.38 -17.50
N GLN A 179 29.48 -18.26 -16.68
CA GLN A 179 28.60 -19.31 -17.18
C GLN A 179 27.26 -18.75 -17.69
N LEU A 180 26.75 -17.69 -17.05
CA LEU A 180 25.56 -16.97 -17.50
C LEU A 180 25.78 -16.28 -18.85
N GLN A 181 26.93 -15.64 -19.05
CA GLN A 181 27.30 -15.04 -20.33
C GLN A 181 27.36 -16.09 -21.45
N GLN A 182 27.89 -17.27 -21.18
CA GLN A 182 27.88 -18.38 -22.15
C GLN A 182 26.46 -18.88 -22.46
N LEU A 183 25.58 -18.89 -21.46
CA LEU A 183 24.23 -19.41 -21.59
C LEU A 183 23.29 -18.45 -22.34
N PHE A 184 23.43 -17.14 -22.16
CA PHE A 184 22.56 -16.12 -22.77
C PHE A 184 23.27 -15.26 -23.81
N GLN A 185 24.34 -15.76 -24.42
CA GLN A 185 25.12 -15.04 -25.45
C GLN A 185 24.28 -14.56 -26.65
N ASP A 186 23.16 -15.23 -26.92
CA ASP A 186 22.24 -14.95 -28.02
C ASP A 186 21.12 -13.96 -27.65
N ASP A 187 21.02 -13.56 -26.38
CA ASP A 187 20.00 -12.63 -25.87
C ASP A 187 20.61 -11.62 -24.90
N GLU A 188 21.11 -10.52 -25.48
CA GLU A 188 21.77 -9.45 -24.74
C GLU A 188 20.87 -8.80 -23.67
N VAL A 189 19.58 -8.64 -23.95
CA VAL A 189 18.64 -8.02 -23.02
C VAL A 189 18.46 -8.91 -21.79
N ARG A 190 18.29 -10.20 -22.02
CA ARG A 190 18.16 -11.18 -20.94
C ARG A 190 19.43 -11.32 -20.12
N LEU A 191 20.59 -11.29 -20.77
CA LEU A 191 21.88 -11.31 -20.09
C LEU A 191 22.04 -10.11 -19.15
N ARG A 192 21.77 -8.88 -19.63
CA ARG A 192 21.83 -7.67 -18.79
C ARG A 192 20.87 -7.74 -17.61
N CYS A 193 19.63 -8.21 -17.83
CA CYS A 193 18.66 -8.43 -16.74
C CYS A 193 19.15 -9.48 -15.72
N ALA A 194 19.88 -10.51 -16.16
CA ALA A 194 20.46 -11.51 -15.28
C ALA A 194 21.69 -10.98 -14.52
N GLU A 195 22.49 -10.10 -15.14
CA GLU A 195 23.64 -9.43 -14.51
C GLU A 195 23.21 -8.47 -13.40
N GLU A 196 22.09 -7.76 -13.52
CA GLU A 196 21.50 -6.99 -12.40
C GLU A 196 21.28 -7.87 -11.15
N ALA A 197 20.93 -9.15 -11.35
CA ALA A 197 20.71 -10.08 -10.24
C ALA A 197 22.03 -10.60 -9.62
N LEU A 198 23.15 -10.51 -10.34
CA LEU A 198 24.50 -10.87 -9.85
C LEU A 198 25.10 -9.77 -8.96
N GLU A 199 24.71 -8.50 -9.12
CA GLU A 199 25.20 -7.43 -8.23
C GLU A 199 24.82 -7.66 -6.75
N LEU A 200 23.85 -8.54 -6.48
CA LEU A 200 23.41 -8.97 -5.16
C LEU A 200 24.16 -10.22 -4.62
N GLY A 201 25.07 -10.85 -5.39
CA GLY A 201 25.90 -11.96 -4.90
C GLY A 201 26.65 -12.75 -5.99
N ASP A 202 27.62 -13.57 -5.57
CA ASP A 202 28.62 -14.19 -6.47
C ASP A 202 28.08 -15.25 -7.46
N ALA A 203 26.83 -15.70 -7.29
CA ALA A 203 26.20 -16.70 -8.16
C ALA A 203 24.67 -16.55 -8.19
N VAL A 204 24.07 -16.80 -9.35
CA VAL A 204 22.63 -16.66 -9.59
C VAL A 204 21.97 -18.01 -9.86
N GLY A 205 20.73 -18.16 -9.40
CA GLY A 205 19.90 -19.34 -9.64
C GLY A 205 19.34 -19.35 -11.06
N VAL A 206 19.54 -20.46 -11.76
CA VAL A 206 18.99 -20.72 -13.08
C VAL A 206 18.14 -21.97 -13.01
N TYR A 207 16.99 -21.96 -13.66
CA TYR A 207 16.07 -23.09 -13.68
C TYR A 207 15.77 -23.53 -15.11
N ARG A 208 15.46 -24.82 -15.24
CA ARG A 208 14.92 -25.42 -16.45
C ARG A 208 13.47 -25.82 -16.25
N CYS A 209 12.60 -25.39 -17.14
CA CYS A 209 11.19 -25.78 -17.22
C CYS A 209 10.88 -26.25 -18.66
N GLY A 210 10.93 -27.56 -18.89
CA GLY A 210 10.79 -28.11 -20.25
C GLY A 210 11.97 -27.73 -21.14
N LEU A 211 11.67 -27.00 -22.23
CA LEU A 211 12.67 -26.45 -23.16
C LEU A 211 13.17 -25.05 -22.75
N TYR A 212 12.48 -24.42 -21.81
CA TYR A 212 12.81 -23.07 -21.37
C TYR A 212 13.86 -23.10 -20.27
N ILE A 213 14.82 -22.18 -20.36
CA ILE A 213 15.78 -21.91 -19.30
C ILE A 213 15.62 -20.45 -18.89
N GLY A 214 15.50 -20.22 -17.59
CA GLY A 214 15.35 -18.89 -17.06
C GLY A 214 16.06 -18.66 -15.74
N VAL A 215 15.97 -17.43 -15.28
CA VAL A 215 16.70 -16.94 -14.11
C VAL A 215 15.70 -16.73 -12.99
N CYS A 216 15.95 -17.32 -11.83
CA CYS A 216 15.06 -17.16 -10.68
C CYS A 216 15.84 -17.16 -9.37
N SER A 217 15.38 -16.33 -8.43
CA SER A 217 15.87 -16.30 -7.06
C SER A 217 14.90 -16.99 -6.11
N GLY A 218 15.39 -17.99 -5.37
CA GLY A 218 14.65 -18.67 -4.32
C GLY A 218 13.99 -19.98 -4.73
N PRO A 219 13.22 -20.60 -3.81
CA PRO A 219 12.74 -21.96 -3.99
C PRO A 219 11.60 -22.03 -5.01
N LEU A 220 11.71 -22.98 -5.94
CA LEU A 220 10.66 -23.34 -6.88
C LEU A 220 9.93 -24.62 -6.44
N LEU A 221 8.73 -24.85 -6.98
CA LEU A 221 8.02 -26.10 -6.77
C LEU A 221 8.70 -27.23 -7.59
N PRO A 222 8.61 -28.50 -7.15
CA PRO A 222 9.32 -29.60 -7.82
C PRO A 222 8.90 -29.83 -9.28
N ASN A 223 7.66 -29.53 -9.64
CA ASN A 223 7.16 -29.65 -11.01
C ASN A 223 5.97 -28.72 -11.26
N THR A 224 5.67 -28.48 -12.54
CA THR A 224 4.58 -27.58 -12.95
C THR A 224 3.18 -28.08 -12.58
N GLY A 225 3.02 -29.36 -12.25
CA GLY A 225 1.73 -29.98 -11.90
C GLY A 225 1.17 -29.60 -10.54
N PHE A 226 1.96 -28.90 -9.72
CA PHE A 226 1.47 -28.26 -8.50
C PHE A 226 0.61 -27.03 -8.82
N LEU A 227 0.72 -26.45 -10.01
CA LEU A 227 -0.12 -25.36 -10.49
C LEU A 227 -1.33 -25.94 -11.20
N ARG A 228 -2.54 -25.55 -10.80
CA ARG A 228 -3.78 -26.07 -11.41
C ARG A 228 -4.74 -24.98 -11.86
N SER A 229 -4.48 -23.74 -11.46
CA SER A 229 -5.23 -22.60 -11.95
C SER A 229 -4.32 -21.42 -12.20
N PHE A 230 -4.65 -20.64 -13.22
CA PHE A 230 -4.02 -19.37 -13.54
C PHE A 230 -5.12 -18.34 -13.71
N LYS A 231 -4.80 -17.06 -13.47
CA LYS A 231 -5.65 -15.94 -13.85
C LYS A 231 -4.77 -14.86 -14.46
N MET A 232 -4.95 -14.57 -15.74
CA MET A 232 -4.26 -13.45 -16.39
C MET A 232 -5.05 -12.15 -16.20
N LEU A 233 -4.37 -11.05 -15.87
CA LEU A 233 -4.99 -9.79 -15.45
C LEU A 233 -4.95 -8.72 -16.53
N GLN A 234 -3.75 -8.35 -16.97
CA GLN A 234 -3.55 -7.26 -17.92
C GLN A 234 -2.22 -7.36 -18.63
N VAL A 235 -2.14 -6.68 -19.78
CA VAL A 235 -0.89 -6.40 -20.50
C VAL A 235 -0.66 -4.89 -20.48
N SER A 236 0.54 -4.46 -20.11
CA SER A 236 0.91 -3.04 -20.08
C SER A 236 2.32 -2.82 -20.63
N PRO A 237 2.63 -1.68 -21.25
CA PRO A 237 4.01 -1.35 -21.61
C PRO A 237 4.93 -1.35 -20.37
N ALA A 238 6.17 -1.79 -20.53
CA ALA A 238 7.16 -1.77 -19.46
C ALA A 238 8.48 -1.17 -19.93
N THR A 239 9.14 -0.44 -19.03
CA THR A 239 10.48 0.12 -19.25
C THR A 239 11.46 -0.66 -18.40
N LEU A 240 12.50 -1.21 -19.01
CA LEU A 240 13.55 -1.95 -18.33
C LEU A 240 14.64 -0.98 -17.85
N ALA A 241 15.06 -1.08 -16.59
CA ALA A 241 16.11 -0.23 -16.03
C ALA A 241 17.46 -0.40 -16.74
N CYS A 242 17.83 -1.65 -17.08
CA CYS A 242 19.03 -2.00 -17.84
C CYS A 242 19.06 -1.49 -19.29
N SER A 243 17.92 -1.09 -19.86
CA SER A 243 17.81 -0.66 -21.27
C SER A 243 16.56 0.21 -21.46
N PRO A 244 16.59 1.48 -21.01
CA PRO A 244 15.43 2.37 -21.12
C PRO A 244 15.06 2.72 -22.57
N ASP A 245 16.02 2.62 -23.49
CA ASP A 245 15.85 2.90 -24.92
C ASP A 245 15.16 1.76 -25.70
N LEU A 246 14.93 0.61 -25.06
CA LEU A 246 14.33 -0.55 -25.73
C LEU A 246 12.82 -0.37 -25.88
N ALA A 247 12.40 0.18 -27.02
CA ALA A 247 10.99 0.30 -27.36
C ALA A 247 10.34 -1.07 -27.60
N GLY A 248 9.08 -1.22 -27.16
CA GLY A 248 8.23 -2.37 -27.50
C GLY A 248 8.16 -3.49 -26.45
N VAL A 249 8.81 -3.35 -25.29
CA VAL A 249 8.65 -4.33 -24.19
C VAL A 249 7.27 -4.21 -23.55
N GLN A 250 6.59 -5.34 -23.41
CA GLN A 250 5.28 -5.47 -22.77
C GLN A 250 5.41 -6.33 -21.52
N ARG A 251 4.62 -6.03 -20.49
CA ARG A 251 4.50 -6.80 -19.24
C ARG A 251 3.13 -7.45 -19.17
N ILE A 252 3.10 -8.77 -19.02
CA ILE A 252 1.90 -9.52 -18.63
C ILE A 252 1.88 -9.63 -17.11
N LEU A 253 0.73 -9.33 -16.51
CA LEU A 253 0.46 -9.56 -15.09
C LEU A 253 -0.56 -10.68 -14.94
N GLY A 254 -0.31 -11.60 -14.01
CA GLY A 254 -1.19 -12.73 -13.71
C GLY A 254 -1.05 -13.22 -12.28
N VAL A 255 -1.81 -14.25 -11.91
CA VAL A 255 -1.69 -14.95 -10.64
C VAL A 255 -1.79 -16.46 -10.89
N SER A 256 -0.95 -17.25 -10.23
CA SER A 256 -1.01 -18.72 -10.26
C SER A 256 -1.50 -19.28 -8.93
N PHE A 257 -2.20 -20.42 -9.00
CA PHE A 257 -2.83 -21.07 -7.86
C PHE A 257 -2.59 -22.59 -7.85
N PRO A 258 -2.51 -23.20 -6.66
CA PRO A 258 -2.44 -24.66 -6.53
C PRO A 258 -3.72 -25.39 -6.95
N GLY A 259 -4.86 -24.69 -6.91
CA GLY A 259 -6.18 -25.26 -7.14
C GLY A 259 -7.23 -24.20 -7.52
N ALA A 260 -8.42 -24.67 -7.88
CA ALA A 260 -9.55 -23.81 -8.23
C ALA A 260 -10.15 -23.10 -7.00
N LYS A 261 -10.12 -23.76 -5.84
CA LYS A 261 -10.64 -23.20 -4.58
C LYS A 261 -9.90 -21.93 -4.18
N GLU A 262 -8.56 -21.95 -4.26
CA GLU A 262 -7.71 -20.80 -3.95
C GLU A 262 -7.93 -19.65 -4.94
N ARG A 263 -8.19 -19.98 -6.22
CA ARG A 263 -8.56 -18.97 -7.22
C ARG A 263 -9.91 -18.34 -6.92
N GLU A 264 -10.95 -19.12 -6.64
CA GLU A 264 -12.30 -18.60 -6.32
C GLU A 264 -12.25 -17.71 -5.08
N GLN A 265 -11.49 -18.11 -4.06
CA GLN A 265 -11.27 -17.29 -2.87
C GLN A 265 -10.57 -15.97 -3.23
N TRP A 266 -9.50 -16.03 -4.03
CA TRP A 266 -8.80 -14.82 -4.47
C TRP A 266 -9.71 -13.92 -5.33
N GLU A 267 -10.51 -14.48 -6.24
CA GLU A 267 -11.47 -13.72 -7.07
C GLU A 267 -12.51 -13.03 -6.19
N HIS A 268 -13.04 -13.72 -5.17
CA HIS A 268 -13.95 -13.14 -4.19
C HIS A 268 -13.29 -12.00 -3.39
N GLU A 269 -12.05 -12.19 -2.94
CA GLU A 269 -11.28 -11.15 -2.24
C GLU A 269 -11.04 -9.93 -3.14
N GLN A 270 -10.74 -10.13 -4.44
CA GLN A 270 -10.61 -9.02 -5.40
C GLN A 270 -11.93 -8.30 -5.64
N GLU A 271 -13.06 -9.00 -5.71
CA GLU A 271 -14.38 -8.39 -5.84
C GLU A 271 -14.75 -7.55 -4.62
N GLU A 272 -14.49 -8.06 -3.42
CA GLU A 272 -14.68 -7.31 -2.18
C GLU A 272 -13.75 -6.09 -2.12
N ALA A 273 -12.49 -6.22 -2.54
CA ALA A 273 -11.56 -5.09 -2.63
C ALA A 273 -12.04 -4.03 -3.65
N LYS A 274 -12.56 -4.44 -4.82
CA LYS A 274 -13.13 -3.53 -5.83
C LYS A 274 -14.40 -2.82 -5.33
N LYS A 275 -15.22 -3.48 -4.50
CA LYS A 275 -16.38 -2.84 -3.86
C LYS A 275 -15.95 -1.78 -2.85
N ARG A 276 -14.81 -1.99 -2.18
CA ARG A 276 -14.24 -1.07 -1.19
C ARG A 276 -13.36 0.02 -1.79
N ASP A 277 -13.14 0.04 -3.11
CA ASP A 277 -12.31 1.05 -3.76
C ASP A 277 -12.90 2.46 -3.54
N HIS A 278 -12.08 3.35 -2.96
CA HIS A 278 -12.51 4.71 -2.63
C HIS A 278 -12.99 5.50 -3.85
N ARG A 279 -12.53 5.19 -5.06
CA ARG A 279 -12.97 5.86 -6.31
C ARG A 279 -14.41 5.50 -6.64
N ARG A 280 -14.78 4.25 -6.41
CA ARG A 280 -16.15 3.77 -6.58
C ARG A 280 -17.05 4.35 -5.48
N ILE A 281 -16.64 4.25 -4.22
CA ILE A 281 -17.37 4.82 -3.08
C ILE A 281 -17.56 6.33 -3.27
N GLY A 282 -16.50 7.03 -3.68
CA GLY A 282 -16.52 8.47 -3.92
C GLY A 282 -17.52 8.89 -4.99
N LYS A 283 -17.67 8.08 -6.05
CA LYS A 283 -18.71 8.28 -7.06
C LYS A 283 -20.11 7.93 -6.55
N ASP A 284 -20.26 6.74 -5.95
CA ASP A 284 -21.55 6.21 -5.48
C ASP A 284 -22.17 7.08 -4.37
N GLN A 285 -21.33 7.71 -3.55
CA GLN A 285 -21.76 8.61 -2.47
C GLN A 285 -21.60 10.10 -2.80
N GLU A 286 -21.21 10.45 -4.04
CA GLU A 286 -21.04 11.84 -4.49
C GLU A 286 -20.09 12.64 -3.58
N LEU A 287 -18.95 12.07 -3.24
CA LEU A 287 -17.95 12.69 -2.37
C LEU A 287 -17.01 13.59 -3.17
N PHE A 288 -16.56 13.11 -4.34
CA PHE A 288 -15.59 13.83 -5.15
C PHE A 288 -15.57 13.33 -6.60
N PHE A 289 -14.94 14.12 -7.47
CA PHE A 289 -14.62 13.72 -8.83
C PHE A 289 -13.28 14.33 -9.28
N PHE A 290 -12.74 13.80 -10.37
CA PHE A 290 -11.55 14.32 -11.05
C PHE A 290 -11.95 14.82 -12.44
N ASN A 291 -11.22 15.81 -12.95
CA ASN A 291 -11.47 16.37 -14.27
C ASN A 291 -10.14 16.75 -14.95
N ASP A 292 -10.08 16.60 -16.26
CA ASP A 292 -8.88 16.84 -17.08
C ASP A 292 -8.43 18.30 -17.07
N VAL A 293 -9.28 19.25 -16.66
CA VAL A 293 -8.88 20.64 -16.44
C VAL A 293 -7.86 20.80 -15.30
N SER A 294 -7.79 19.86 -14.36
CA SER A 294 -6.77 19.82 -13.31
C SER A 294 -6.39 18.37 -12.98
N PRO A 295 -5.59 17.71 -13.83
CA PRO A 295 -5.25 16.29 -13.67
C PRO A 295 -4.55 16.07 -12.33
N GLY A 296 -4.99 15.05 -11.58
CA GLY A 296 -4.44 14.74 -10.27
C GLY A 296 -4.85 15.71 -9.15
N SER A 297 -5.75 16.65 -9.41
CA SER A 297 -6.36 17.52 -8.40
C SER A 297 -7.84 17.15 -8.24
N CYS A 298 -8.25 16.92 -7.00
CA CYS A 298 -9.59 16.45 -6.67
C CYS A 298 -10.58 17.62 -6.52
N PHE A 299 -11.80 17.47 -7.05
CA PHE A 299 -12.94 18.31 -6.76
C PHE A 299 -13.80 17.64 -5.68
N PHE A 300 -13.81 18.20 -4.47
CA PHE A 300 -14.70 17.74 -3.41
C PHE A 300 -16.10 18.31 -3.59
N LEU A 301 -17.10 17.42 -3.63
CA LEU A 301 -18.52 17.75 -3.60
C LEU A 301 -18.97 18.04 -2.16
N PRO A 302 -20.17 18.59 -1.91
CA PRO A 302 -20.59 19.00 -0.56
C PRO A 302 -20.44 17.90 0.51
N LYS A 303 -20.78 16.64 0.17
CA LYS A 303 -20.63 15.48 1.07
C LYS A 303 -19.16 15.17 1.35
N GLY A 304 -18.28 15.17 0.34
CA GLY A 304 -16.85 14.97 0.55
C GLY A 304 -16.18 16.12 1.29
N ALA A 305 -16.61 17.35 1.03
CA ALA A 305 -16.13 18.54 1.74
C ALA A 305 -16.52 18.51 3.22
N HIS A 306 -17.69 17.97 3.57
CA HIS A 306 -18.06 17.73 4.98
C HIS A 306 -17.04 16.80 5.68
N ILE A 307 -16.69 15.67 5.05
CA ILE A 307 -15.69 14.73 5.58
C ILE A 307 -14.34 15.45 5.74
N TYR A 308 -13.88 16.14 4.69
CA TYR A 308 -12.62 16.86 4.68
C TYR A 308 -12.53 17.91 5.80
N ASN A 309 -13.56 18.75 5.95
CA ASN A 309 -13.59 19.80 6.95
C ASN A 309 -13.68 19.22 8.37
N THR A 310 -14.46 18.16 8.55
CA THR A 310 -14.62 17.50 9.86
C THR A 310 -13.31 16.84 10.32
N LEU A 311 -12.58 16.17 9.41
CA LEU A 311 -11.25 15.64 9.70
C LEU A 311 -10.25 16.75 10.02
N THR A 312 -10.28 17.84 9.23
CA THR A 312 -9.41 19.00 9.43
C THR A 312 -9.64 19.62 10.81
N GLU A 313 -10.89 19.84 11.20
CA GLU A 313 -11.21 20.42 12.52
C GLU A 313 -10.84 19.47 13.66
N PHE A 314 -11.10 18.17 13.50
CA PHE A 314 -10.70 17.15 14.46
C PHE A 314 -9.18 17.21 14.71
N ILE A 315 -8.37 17.14 13.65
CA ILE A 315 -6.93 17.12 13.81
C ILE A 315 -6.41 18.46 14.35
N LYS A 316 -6.92 19.60 13.88
CA LYS A 316 -6.60 20.92 14.44
C LYS A 316 -6.90 21.02 15.94
N SER A 317 -7.99 20.42 16.41
CA SER A 317 -8.33 20.36 17.84
C SER A 317 -7.30 19.56 18.65
N GLU A 318 -6.74 18.50 18.08
CA GLU A 318 -5.72 17.67 18.71
C GLU A 318 -4.35 18.38 18.73
N TYR A 319 -4.01 19.11 17.66
CA TYR A 319 -2.83 19.98 17.59
C TYR A 319 -2.86 21.07 18.66
N ARG A 320 -3.99 21.79 18.79
CA ARG A 320 -4.18 22.82 19.83
C ARG A 320 -4.03 22.26 21.25
N ARG A 321 -4.59 21.07 21.52
CA ARG A 321 -4.46 20.40 22.82
C ARG A 321 -3.02 20.03 23.19
N ARG A 322 -2.14 19.88 22.19
CA ARG A 322 -0.72 19.54 22.38
C ARG A 322 0.22 20.75 22.22
N GLY A 323 -0.32 21.97 22.30
CA GLY A 323 0.47 23.19 22.31
C GLY A 323 1.05 23.58 20.94
N PHE A 324 0.49 23.09 19.83
CA PHE A 324 0.87 23.56 18.50
C PHE A 324 0.14 24.86 18.17
N SER A 325 0.87 25.80 17.60
CA SER A 325 0.33 27.05 17.06
C SER A 325 0.14 26.92 15.55
N GLU A 326 -1.07 27.18 15.06
CA GLU A 326 -1.32 27.21 13.61
C GLU A 326 -0.68 28.45 12.98
N VAL A 327 -0.01 28.26 11.84
CA VAL A 327 0.59 29.30 11.02
C VAL A 327 0.05 29.21 9.59
N VAL A 328 0.09 30.33 8.87
CA VAL A 328 -0.32 30.41 7.46
C VAL A 328 0.85 30.93 6.65
N THR A 329 1.27 30.14 5.66
CA THR A 329 2.38 30.49 4.78
C THR A 329 1.92 30.66 3.32
N PRO A 330 2.62 31.49 2.51
CA PRO A 330 2.35 31.59 1.08
C PRO A 330 2.37 30.24 0.34
N THR A 331 1.78 30.20 -0.86
CA THR A 331 1.79 29.02 -1.74
C THR A 331 2.86 29.12 -2.83
N LEU A 332 3.18 30.33 -3.26
CA LEU A 332 4.10 30.61 -4.36
C LEU A 332 5.37 31.29 -3.81
N TYR A 333 6.54 30.75 -4.14
CA TYR A 333 7.84 31.25 -3.68
C TYR A 333 8.81 31.43 -4.83
N SER A 334 9.75 32.37 -4.67
CA SER A 334 10.91 32.45 -5.55
C SER A 334 11.72 31.16 -5.48
N THR A 335 12.31 30.75 -6.61
CA THR A 335 13.18 29.55 -6.68
C THR A 335 14.39 29.63 -5.76
N SER A 336 14.81 30.84 -5.37
CA SER A 336 15.89 31.08 -4.41
C SER A 336 15.66 30.42 -3.05
N LEU A 337 14.40 30.33 -2.58
CA LEU A 337 14.08 29.64 -1.33
C LEU A 337 14.41 28.14 -1.42
N TRP A 338 14.03 27.52 -2.54
CA TRP A 338 14.24 26.09 -2.77
C TRP A 338 15.72 25.77 -2.98
N GLN A 339 16.47 26.65 -3.64
CA GLN A 339 17.92 26.57 -3.77
C GLN A 339 18.61 26.70 -2.40
N ARG A 340 18.24 27.70 -1.59
CA ARG A 340 18.75 27.86 -0.22
C ARG A 340 18.50 26.62 0.62
N SER A 341 17.31 26.03 0.52
CA SER A 341 16.96 24.82 1.26
C SER A 341 17.62 23.53 0.75
N GLY A 342 18.19 23.51 -0.46
CA GLY A 342 18.74 22.32 -1.12
C GLY A 342 17.70 21.48 -1.89
N HIS A 343 16.41 21.74 -1.72
CA HIS A 343 15.35 20.99 -2.40
C HIS A 343 15.36 21.19 -3.93
N TRP A 344 15.87 22.31 -4.44
CA TRP A 344 15.89 22.54 -5.89
C TRP A 344 16.71 21.48 -6.64
N GLU A 345 17.82 21.02 -6.07
CA GLU A 345 18.73 20.06 -6.69
C GLU A 345 18.10 18.66 -6.85
N HIS A 346 17.21 18.27 -5.93
CA HIS A 346 16.62 16.92 -5.89
C HIS A 346 15.15 16.86 -6.29
N TYR A 347 14.39 17.95 -6.11
CA TYR A 347 12.93 17.97 -6.28
C TYR A 347 12.45 18.86 -7.43
N SER A 348 13.34 19.59 -8.13
CA SER A 348 12.93 20.53 -9.18
C SER A 348 12.08 19.89 -10.29
N GLU A 349 12.41 18.67 -10.71
CA GLU A 349 11.63 17.92 -11.71
C GLU A 349 10.19 17.64 -11.25
N ASN A 350 9.99 17.50 -9.93
CA ASN A 350 8.72 17.23 -9.28
C ASN A 350 8.02 18.50 -8.77
N MET A 351 8.46 19.69 -9.18
CA MET A 351 7.85 20.97 -8.77
C MET A 351 7.13 21.65 -9.93
N PHE A 352 6.02 22.31 -9.62
CA PHE A 352 5.35 23.19 -10.59
C PHE A 352 5.97 24.59 -10.54
N THR A 353 6.47 25.05 -11.68
CA THR A 353 7.07 26.38 -11.84
C THR A 353 6.15 27.32 -12.61
N VAL A 354 6.14 28.59 -12.21
CA VAL A 354 5.47 29.69 -12.90
C VAL A 354 6.53 30.73 -13.26
N THR A 355 6.72 30.97 -14.55
CA THR A 355 7.71 31.92 -15.05
C THR A 355 7.06 33.28 -15.29
N CYS A 356 7.58 34.33 -14.66
CA CYS A 356 7.17 35.72 -14.88
C CYS A 356 8.44 36.57 -14.99
N GLU A 357 8.86 36.92 -16.20
CA GLU A 357 10.14 37.60 -16.45
C GLU A 357 10.34 38.82 -15.53
N PRO A 358 11.52 38.97 -14.88
CA PRO A 358 12.74 38.15 -14.96
C PRO A 358 12.83 37.00 -13.94
N HIS A 359 11.76 36.71 -13.18
CA HIS A 359 11.79 35.77 -12.05
C HIS A 359 11.03 34.46 -12.34
N THR A 360 11.57 33.36 -11.82
CA THR A 360 10.84 32.09 -11.77
C THR A 360 10.35 31.85 -10.35
N PHE A 361 9.08 31.48 -10.23
CA PHE A 361 8.47 31.07 -8.99
C PHE A 361 8.12 29.59 -9.05
N ALA A 362 7.97 28.95 -7.89
CA ALA A 362 7.47 27.59 -7.79
C ALA A 362 6.40 27.48 -6.71
N LEU A 363 5.39 26.65 -6.99
CA LEU A 363 4.42 26.24 -5.99
C LEU A 363 5.11 25.37 -4.94
N LYS A 364 4.79 25.58 -3.66
CA LYS A 364 5.43 24.83 -2.58
C LYS A 364 5.11 23.32 -2.66
N PRO A 365 6.13 22.43 -2.68
CA PRO A 365 5.92 20.98 -2.54
C PRO A 365 5.89 20.51 -1.08
N MET A 366 6.26 21.40 -0.14
CA MET A 366 6.36 21.18 1.30
C MET A 366 6.39 22.53 2.05
N ASN A 367 6.08 22.53 3.35
CA ASN A 367 6.04 23.77 4.14
C ASN A 367 7.36 24.11 4.87
N CYS A 368 8.28 23.15 5.03
CA CYS A 368 9.45 23.30 5.90
C CYS A 368 10.33 24.53 5.63
N PRO A 369 10.65 24.94 4.38
CA PRO A 369 11.52 26.09 4.16
C PRO A 369 10.85 27.40 4.56
N ALA A 370 9.53 27.49 4.41
CA ALA A 370 8.76 28.65 4.85
C ALA A 370 8.79 28.80 6.38
N HIS A 371 8.72 27.68 7.11
CA HIS A 371 8.80 27.69 8.58
C HIS A 371 10.20 28.08 9.05
N CYS A 372 11.26 27.69 8.33
CA CYS A 372 12.62 28.17 8.61
C CYS A 372 12.73 29.70 8.47
N VAL A 373 12.16 30.27 7.40
CA VAL A 373 12.11 31.73 7.20
C VAL A 373 11.35 32.43 8.33
N MET A 374 10.24 31.85 8.80
CA MET A 374 9.49 32.37 9.95
C MET A 374 10.29 32.32 11.26
N TYR A 375 11.06 31.24 11.46
CA TYR A 375 11.93 31.11 12.63
C TYR A 375 13.00 32.21 12.63
N GLU A 376 13.68 32.38 11.49
CA GLU A 376 14.77 33.33 11.23
C GLU A 376 14.38 34.81 11.45
N GLN A 377 13.08 35.15 11.34
CA GLN A 377 12.59 36.54 11.45
C GLN A 377 13.09 37.27 12.70
N ARG A 378 13.30 36.56 13.82
CA ARG A 378 13.88 37.13 15.04
C ARG A 378 14.69 36.10 15.81
N VAL A 379 15.68 36.59 16.57
CA VAL A 379 16.44 35.78 17.52
C VAL A 379 15.51 35.19 18.57
N ARG A 380 15.73 33.91 18.90
CA ARG A 380 14.94 33.13 19.87
C ARG A 380 15.76 32.88 21.13
N SER A 381 15.09 32.81 22.28
CA SER A 381 15.69 32.32 23.52
C SER A 381 15.38 30.83 23.68
N TRP A 382 16.29 30.08 24.31
CA TRP A 382 16.05 28.68 24.71
C TRP A 382 14.76 28.51 25.52
N ARG A 383 14.31 29.55 26.24
CA ARG A 383 13.06 29.55 27.02
C ARG A 383 11.79 29.50 26.18
N GLU A 384 11.88 29.87 24.90
CA GLU A 384 10.75 29.76 23.95
C GLU A 384 10.66 28.36 23.34
N LEU A 385 11.74 27.57 23.42
CA LEU A 385 11.77 26.21 22.86
C LEU A 385 11.16 25.21 23.86
N PRO A 386 10.36 24.24 23.40
CA PRO A 386 10.11 23.91 21.99
C PRO A 386 9.03 24.79 21.34
N ILE A 387 9.34 25.32 20.14
CA ILE A 387 8.36 26.03 19.30
C ILE A 387 7.70 25.00 18.38
N ARG A 388 6.37 24.93 18.40
CA ARG A 388 5.59 23.95 17.65
C ARG A 388 4.64 24.65 16.69
N TRP A 389 4.92 24.59 15.39
CA TRP A 389 4.09 25.20 14.35
C TRP A 389 3.40 24.16 13.48
N ALA A 390 2.11 24.39 13.19
CA ALA A 390 1.31 23.55 12.30
C ALA A 390 0.78 24.37 11.12
N ASP A 391 0.81 23.80 9.92
CA ASP A 391 0.43 24.45 8.66
C ASP A 391 -0.40 23.49 7.80
N PHE A 392 -1.63 23.91 7.52
CA PHE A 392 -2.60 23.13 6.73
C PHE A 392 -2.71 23.65 5.29
N GLY A 393 -1.73 24.43 4.84
CA GLY A 393 -1.68 25.02 3.51
C GLY A 393 -1.60 23.98 2.39
N ALA A 394 -2.06 24.36 1.20
CA ALA A 394 -2.04 23.49 0.03
C ALA A 394 -0.61 23.32 -0.50
N LEU A 395 -0.25 22.07 -0.78
CA LEU A 395 1.01 21.64 -1.35
C LEU A 395 0.79 21.10 -2.77
N HIS A 396 1.82 21.25 -3.62
CA HIS A 396 1.77 20.81 -5.00
C HIS A 396 3.04 20.03 -5.39
N ARG A 397 2.86 18.82 -5.93
CA ARG A 397 3.93 17.97 -6.46
C ARG A 397 3.58 17.55 -7.87
N ASN A 398 4.50 17.71 -8.81
CA ASN A 398 4.34 17.34 -10.21
C ASN A 398 4.53 15.82 -10.41
N GLU A 399 3.63 15.05 -9.81
CA GLU A 399 3.59 13.60 -9.97
C GLU A 399 3.36 13.21 -11.44
N HIS A 400 4.06 12.16 -11.89
CA HIS A 400 3.86 11.58 -13.21
C HIS A 400 2.40 11.14 -13.38
N SER A 401 1.81 11.41 -14.54
CA SER A 401 0.39 11.14 -14.81
C SER A 401 0.02 9.67 -14.61
N GLY A 402 0.90 8.75 -14.98
CA GLY A 402 0.72 7.30 -14.79
C GLY A 402 0.77 6.84 -13.32
N ALA A 403 1.26 7.67 -12.40
CA ALA A 403 1.32 7.36 -10.97
C ALA A 403 0.09 7.86 -10.19
N LEU A 404 -0.79 8.64 -10.81
CA LEU A 404 -1.98 9.18 -10.15
C LEU A 404 -2.98 8.07 -9.81
N GLY A 405 -3.57 8.13 -8.61
CA GLY A 405 -4.32 7.01 -8.03
C GLY A 405 -5.59 7.44 -7.29
N GLY A 406 -6.47 8.21 -7.92
CA GLY A 406 -7.61 8.79 -7.21
C GLY A 406 -7.13 9.70 -6.08
N LEU A 407 -7.62 9.51 -4.86
CA LEU A 407 -7.22 10.30 -3.69
C LEU A 407 -5.94 9.80 -3.00
N THR A 408 -5.43 8.60 -3.33
CA THR A 408 -4.22 8.06 -2.68
C THR A 408 -2.93 8.70 -3.18
N ARG A 409 -2.92 9.21 -4.42
CA ARG A 409 -1.77 9.90 -5.04
C ARG A 409 -2.27 11.00 -5.97
N VAL A 410 -2.04 12.24 -5.56
CA VAL A 410 -2.57 13.48 -6.15
C VAL A 410 -1.44 14.50 -6.35
N ARG A 411 -1.66 15.46 -7.25
CA ARG A 411 -0.73 16.58 -7.50
C ARG A 411 -0.92 17.73 -6.53
N ARG A 412 -2.16 17.98 -6.09
CA ARG A 412 -2.50 18.96 -5.06
C ARG A 412 -3.01 18.24 -3.83
N PHE A 413 -2.47 18.56 -2.66
CA PHE A 413 -2.91 17.99 -1.40
C PHE A 413 -2.76 18.97 -0.23
N CYS A 414 -3.48 18.72 0.85
CA CYS A 414 -3.26 19.40 2.14
C CYS A 414 -2.82 18.36 3.16
N GLN A 415 -1.71 18.64 3.83
CA GLN A 415 -1.19 17.81 4.90
C GLN A 415 -1.45 18.47 6.25
N ASP A 416 -1.62 17.67 7.30
CA ASP A 416 -1.56 18.16 8.67
C ASP A 416 -0.10 18.39 9.09
N ASP A 417 0.60 19.22 8.33
CA ASP A 417 2.05 19.37 8.42
C ASP A 417 2.44 20.19 9.64
N ALA A 418 3.52 19.80 10.32
CA ALA A 418 4.01 20.54 11.46
C ALA A 418 5.51 20.39 11.64
N HIS A 419 6.10 21.44 12.19
CA HIS A 419 7.52 21.53 12.46
C HIS A 419 7.75 21.97 13.91
N ILE A 420 8.59 21.22 14.61
CA ILE A 420 9.00 21.50 15.97
C ILE A 420 10.45 21.96 15.95
N PHE A 421 10.73 23.13 16.49
CA PHE A 421 12.08 23.60 16.76
C PHE A 421 12.35 23.40 18.25
N CYS A 422 13.33 22.56 18.58
CA CYS A 422 13.65 22.18 19.96
C CYS A 422 15.16 22.16 20.19
N THR A 423 15.57 22.11 21.46
CA THR A 423 16.98 21.87 21.80
C THR A 423 17.29 20.38 21.69
N PRO A 424 18.57 19.98 21.51
CA PRO A 424 18.96 18.57 21.49
C PRO A 424 18.49 17.78 22.72
N GLU A 425 18.45 18.41 23.90
CA GLU A 425 18.03 17.80 25.16
C GLU A 425 16.52 17.53 25.21
N GLN A 426 15.72 18.31 24.47
CA GLN A 426 14.26 18.16 24.41
C GLN A 426 13.82 17.10 23.39
N LEU A 427 14.74 16.58 22.58
CA LEU A 427 14.43 15.76 21.42
C LEU A 427 13.70 14.46 21.77
N GLU A 428 14.18 13.75 22.79
CA GLU A 428 13.60 12.47 23.22
C GLU A 428 12.15 12.64 23.72
N GLU A 429 11.88 13.71 24.47
CA GLU A 429 10.55 14.04 24.95
C GLU A 429 9.60 14.38 23.78
N GLU A 430 10.05 15.20 22.81
CA GLU A 430 9.24 15.54 21.64
C GLU A 430 8.96 14.34 20.74
N MET A 431 9.92 13.44 20.56
CA MET A 431 9.74 12.20 19.78
C MET A 431 8.70 11.29 20.44
N THR A 432 8.80 11.09 21.76
CA THR A 432 7.83 10.29 22.54
C THR A 432 6.43 10.91 22.46
N ALA A 433 6.32 12.22 22.65
CA ALA A 433 5.04 12.94 22.54
C ALA A 433 4.43 12.86 21.14
N CYS A 434 5.25 12.87 20.08
CA CYS A 434 4.78 12.68 18.70
C CYS A 434 4.24 11.27 18.47
N LEU A 435 4.93 10.22 18.95
CA LEU A 435 4.46 8.83 18.86
C LEU A 435 3.13 8.62 19.60
N ASP A 436 3.01 9.17 20.81
CA ASP A 436 1.77 9.14 21.59
C ASP A 436 0.65 9.92 20.89
N PHE A 437 0.98 11.03 20.22
CA PHE A 437 0.00 11.75 19.41
C PHE A 437 -0.52 10.87 18.28
N VAL A 438 0.35 10.25 17.47
CA VAL A 438 -0.08 9.36 16.39
C VAL A 438 -0.96 8.23 16.93
N ARG A 439 -0.54 7.59 18.03
CA ARG A 439 -1.31 6.53 18.68
C ARG A 439 -2.70 6.98 19.10
N SER A 440 -2.81 8.15 19.72
CA SER A 440 -4.10 8.67 20.18
C SER A 440 -5.09 8.95 19.04
N VAL A 441 -4.59 9.45 17.90
CA VAL A 441 -5.41 9.73 16.72
C VAL A 441 -5.81 8.44 16.01
N TYR A 442 -4.88 7.50 15.84
CA TYR A 442 -5.15 6.28 15.08
C TYR A 442 -6.12 5.36 15.84
N ARG A 443 -6.10 5.39 17.17
CA ARG A 443 -7.08 4.69 18.00
C ARG A 443 -8.52 5.16 17.74
N VAL A 444 -8.75 6.44 17.46
CA VAL A 444 -10.09 6.96 17.11
C VAL A 444 -10.64 6.33 15.83
N PHE A 445 -9.77 5.96 14.89
CA PHE A 445 -10.17 5.28 13.65
C PHE A 445 -10.15 3.76 13.76
N GLY A 446 -9.70 3.20 14.89
CA GLY A 446 -9.52 1.76 15.08
C GLY A 446 -8.33 1.18 14.31
N PHE A 447 -7.34 2.00 13.94
CA PHE A 447 -6.14 1.53 13.24
C PHE A 447 -5.10 0.98 14.21
N THR A 448 -4.45 -0.11 13.78
CA THR A 448 -3.18 -0.59 14.33
C THR A 448 -2.07 -0.20 13.36
N PHE A 449 -0.87 0.08 13.87
CA PHE A 449 0.25 0.53 13.05
C PHE A 449 1.55 -0.16 13.42
N HIS A 450 2.46 -0.22 12.44
CA HIS A 450 3.84 -0.63 12.62
C HIS A 450 4.74 0.57 12.34
N CYS A 451 5.78 0.74 13.15
CA CYS A 451 6.81 1.74 12.94
C CYS A 451 7.94 1.12 12.11
N LEU A 452 8.38 1.82 11.09
CA LEU A 452 9.59 1.53 10.34
C LEU A 452 10.61 2.64 10.59
N LEU A 453 11.84 2.23 10.85
CA LEU A 453 12.97 3.14 10.95
C LEU A 453 13.63 3.22 9.57
N SER A 454 13.50 4.37 8.92
CA SER A 454 14.14 4.66 7.64
C SER A 454 15.54 5.20 7.89
N THR A 455 16.54 4.49 7.36
CA THR A 455 17.97 4.86 7.44
C THR A 455 18.40 5.61 6.17
N ARG A 456 19.62 6.18 6.20
CA ARG A 456 20.20 7.00 5.12
C ARG A 456 19.98 6.41 3.71
N PRO A 457 19.35 7.16 2.77
CA PRO A 457 19.19 6.75 1.38
C PRO A 457 20.49 6.85 0.57
N ALA A 458 20.53 6.25 -0.63
CA ALA A 458 21.70 6.28 -1.52
C ALA A 458 22.09 7.70 -2.00
N GLN A 459 21.10 8.60 -2.11
CA GLN A 459 21.30 10.03 -2.34
C GLN A 459 20.79 10.80 -1.12
N PHE A 460 21.66 11.54 -0.43
CA PHE A 460 21.34 12.26 0.80
C PHE A 460 22.02 13.63 0.86
N LEU A 461 21.47 14.55 1.67
CA LEU A 461 21.99 15.90 1.90
C LEU A 461 22.61 16.00 3.30
N GLY A 462 23.80 16.60 3.43
CA GLY A 462 24.45 16.88 4.72
C GLY A 462 25.60 15.93 5.05
N ASP A 463 26.19 16.09 6.24
CA ASP A 463 27.30 15.27 6.70
C ASP A 463 26.83 13.84 7.02
N SER A 464 27.60 12.84 6.58
CA SER A 464 27.42 11.43 6.93
C SER A 464 27.30 11.19 8.44
N ALA A 465 28.08 11.91 9.27
CA ALA A 465 28.03 11.77 10.72
C ALA A 465 26.71 12.30 11.33
N LEU A 466 26.10 13.31 10.72
CA LEU A 466 24.78 13.82 11.11
C LEU A 466 23.67 12.84 10.72
N TRP A 467 23.82 12.14 9.59
CA TRP A 467 22.89 11.08 9.20
C TRP A 467 22.93 9.87 10.12
N ASP A 468 24.10 9.52 10.64
CA ASP A 468 24.23 8.43 11.60
C ASP A 468 23.50 8.75 12.93
N THR A 469 23.22 10.03 13.20
CA THR A 469 22.39 10.51 14.31
C THR A 469 20.96 10.89 13.93
N ALA A 470 20.64 10.98 12.63
CA ALA A 470 19.34 11.41 12.14
C ALA A 470 18.49 10.19 11.76
N GLU A 471 17.47 9.93 12.57
CA GLU A 471 16.52 8.86 12.35
C GLU A 471 15.20 9.40 11.77
N GLN A 472 14.62 8.67 10.81
CA GLN A 472 13.27 8.91 10.33
C GLN A 472 12.38 7.74 10.73
N ILE A 473 11.28 8.04 11.42
CA ILE A 473 10.27 7.06 11.80
C ILE A 473 9.08 7.23 10.87
N ASP A 474 8.86 6.23 10.02
CA ASP A 474 7.70 6.13 9.16
C ASP A 474 6.68 5.19 9.77
N ILE A 475 5.41 5.60 9.79
CA ILE A 475 4.33 4.84 10.41
C ILE A 475 3.43 4.30 9.31
N GLN A 476 3.37 2.97 9.25
CA GLN A 476 2.56 2.25 8.30
C GLN A 476 1.29 1.71 8.96
N ILE A 477 0.15 2.00 8.35
CA ILE A 477 -1.14 1.38 8.69
C ILE A 477 -1.50 0.36 7.64
N ARG A 478 -2.16 -0.71 8.09
CA ARG A 478 -2.78 -1.69 7.21
C ARG A 478 -4.27 -1.37 7.11
N ASP A 479 -4.76 -1.19 5.90
CA ASP A 479 -6.19 -1.00 5.66
C ASP A 479 -6.97 -2.33 5.77
N ALA A 480 -8.31 -2.24 5.72
CA ALA A 480 -9.19 -3.40 5.82
C ALA A 480 -9.09 -4.39 4.64
N ILE A 481 -8.32 -4.06 3.59
CA ILE A 481 -8.04 -4.93 2.43
C ILE A 481 -6.57 -5.40 2.39
N GLY A 482 -5.81 -5.15 3.45
CA GLY A 482 -4.46 -5.68 3.67
C GLY A 482 -3.32 -4.86 3.08
N ARG A 483 -3.59 -3.71 2.44
CA ARG A 483 -2.56 -2.83 1.87
C ARG A 483 -1.89 -2.01 2.95
N GLN A 484 -0.59 -1.81 2.82
CA GLN A 484 0.18 -0.94 3.69
C GLN A 484 0.20 0.48 3.13
N HIS A 485 -0.13 1.45 3.97
CA HIS A 485 -0.06 2.87 3.67
C HIS A 485 0.85 3.55 4.66
N GLN A 486 1.85 4.27 4.17
CA GLN A 486 2.61 5.23 4.96
C GLN A 486 1.77 6.50 5.09
N CYS A 487 1.41 6.86 6.32
CA CYS A 487 0.54 7.98 6.61
C CYS A 487 1.24 9.01 7.51
N ALA A 488 1.50 8.63 8.76
CA ALA A 488 2.28 9.45 9.67
C ALA A 488 3.78 9.28 9.41
N THR A 489 4.50 10.38 9.56
CA THR A 489 5.96 10.42 9.54
C THR A 489 6.43 11.35 10.63
N ILE A 490 7.52 10.97 11.30
CA ILE A 490 8.28 11.81 12.21
C ILE A 490 9.73 11.75 11.72
N GLN A 491 10.26 12.88 11.26
CA GLN A 491 11.58 12.95 10.65
C GLN A 491 12.43 14.01 11.35
N LEU A 492 13.62 13.61 11.79
CA LEU A 492 14.62 14.50 12.33
C LEU A 492 15.39 15.20 11.20
N ASP A 493 15.54 16.52 11.32
CA ASP A 493 16.30 17.34 10.38
C ASP A 493 17.25 18.30 11.10
N PHE A 494 18.53 18.05 10.90
CA PHE A 494 19.62 18.93 11.34
C PHE A 494 20.11 19.86 10.23
N GLN A 495 19.79 19.54 8.97
CA GLN A 495 20.32 20.18 7.78
C GLN A 495 19.61 21.48 7.44
N LEU A 496 18.28 21.54 7.52
CA LEU A 496 17.56 22.79 7.29
C LEU A 496 17.95 23.89 8.29
N PRO A 497 18.05 23.62 9.61
CA PRO A 497 18.61 24.58 10.56
C PRO A 497 20.00 25.10 10.17
N ILE A 498 20.87 24.24 9.61
CA ILE A 498 22.21 24.64 9.14
C ILE A 498 22.10 25.54 7.90
N ARG A 499 21.34 25.13 6.88
CA ARG A 499 21.24 25.87 5.60
C ARG A 499 20.57 27.23 5.75
N PHE A 500 19.67 27.36 6.71
CA PHE A 500 19.04 28.64 7.05
C PHE A 500 19.81 29.42 8.13
N ASN A 501 20.91 28.87 8.66
CA ASN A 501 21.65 29.41 9.80
C ASN A 501 20.72 29.81 10.96
N LEU A 502 19.81 28.90 11.33
CA LEU A 502 18.90 29.11 12.44
C LEU A 502 19.66 29.02 13.75
N GLU A 503 19.39 29.95 14.66
CA GLU A 503 20.07 30.01 15.95
C GLU A 503 19.09 30.42 17.07
N TYR A 504 19.43 30.05 18.31
CA TYR A 504 18.80 30.52 19.54
C TYR A 504 19.86 30.84 20.59
N VAL A 505 19.53 31.72 21.51
CA VAL A 505 20.38 32.04 22.68
C VAL A 505 20.15 30.98 23.75
N GLY A 506 21.20 30.22 24.08
CA GLY A 506 21.22 29.19 25.10
C GLY A 506 21.17 29.74 26.53
N ALA A 507 21.04 28.85 27.51
CA ALA A 507 21.05 29.23 28.94
C ALA A 507 22.42 29.78 29.39
N ASP A 508 23.47 29.40 28.66
CA ASP A 508 24.85 29.90 28.77
C ASP A 508 25.05 31.27 28.11
N GLY A 509 24.04 31.81 27.44
CA GLY A 509 24.12 33.07 26.68
C GLY A 509 24.81 32.95 25.33
N GLN A 510 25.20 31.75 24.89
CA GLN A 510 25.83 31.51 23.59
C GLN A 510 24.77 31.23 22.52
N MET A 511 25.16 31.35 21.25
CA MET A 511 24.31 31.00 20.12
C MET A 511 24.42 29.50 19.84
N HIS A 512 23.27 28.84 19.83
CA HIS A 512 23.13 27.41 19.56
C HIS A 512 22.17 27.19 18.40
N ARG A 513 22.27 26.04 17.74
CA ARG A 513 21.41 25.69 16.60
C ARG A 513 20.26 24.79 17.07
N PRO A 514 19.00 25.07 16.72
CA PRO A 514 17.88 24.20 17.08
C PRO A 514 17.89 22.93 16.22
N VAL A 515 17.25 21.89 16.72
CA VAL A 515 16.89 20.69 15.95
C VAL A 515 15.47 20.88 15.41
N MET A 516 15.24 20.51 14.15
CA MET A 516 13.93 20.57 13.53
C MET A 516 13.33 19.16 13.43
N VAL A 517 12.11 18.97 13.93
CA VAL A 517 11.36 17.72 13.76
C VAL A 517 10.20 17.99 12.80
N HIS A 518 10.21 17.33 11.66
CA HIS A 518 9.11 17.32 10.71
C HIS A 518 8.13 16.25 11.13
N ARG A 519 6.84 16.56 11.09
CA ARG A 519 5.84 15.54 11.34
C ARG A 519 4.51 15.80 10.65
N ALA A 520 3.81 14.70 10.40
CA ALA A 520 2.42 14.65 10.02
C ALA A 520 1.78 13.44 10.70
N VAL A 521 0.52 13.54 11.14
CA VAL A 521 -0.18 12.45 11.82
C VAL A 521 -1.13 11.75 10.85
N LEU A 522 -1.95 12.50 10.13
CA LEU A 522 -2.82 11.93 9.10
C LEU A 522 -2.08 11.75 7.78
N GLY A 523 -1.05 12.55 7.53
CA GLY A 523 -0.46 12.70 6.21
C GLY A 523 -1.33 13.64 5.38
N SER A 524 -1.46 13.39 4.08
CA SER A 524 -2.43 14.17 3.29
C SER A 524 -3.86 13.80 3.64
N LEU A 525 -4.71 14.82 3.80
CA LEU A 525 -6.14 14.64 4.06
C LEU A 525 -6.81 13.86 2.93
N GLU A 526 -6.42 14.11 1.68
CA GLU A 526 -6.88 13.36 0.52
C GLU A 526 -6.62 11.86 0.68
N ARG A 527 -5.37 11.48 1.00
CA ARG A 527 -4.99 10.07 1.17
C ARG A 527 -5.69 9.45 2.37
N MET A 528 -5.80 10.18 3.49
CA MET A 528 -6.51 9.69 4.66
C MET A 528 -8.00 9.45 4.37
N ILE A 529 -8.67 10.33 3.63
CA ILE A 529 -10.07 10.13 3.20
C ILE A 529 -10.21 8.88 2.35
N ALA A 530 -9.28 8.64 1.40
CA ALA A 530 -9.26 7.38 0.66
C ALA A 530 -9.18 6.18 1.59
N ILE A 531 -8.17 6.14 2.46
CA ILE A 531 -7.95 5.01 3.37
C ILE A 531 -9.16 4.76 4.27
N LEU A 532 -9.77 5.82 4.82
CA LEU A 532 -10.97 5.71 5.65
C LEU A 532 -12.18 5.21 4.84
N ALA A 533 -12.35 5.67 3.59
CA ALA A 533 -13.40 5.17 2.70
C ALA A 533 -13.27 3.67 2.47
N GLU A 534 -12.05 3.19 2.16
CA GLU A 534 -11.78 1.77 1.91
C GLU A 534 -11.91 0.93 3.20
N ASN A 535 -11.40 1.45 4.32
CA ASN A 535 -11.43 0.79 5.63
C ASN A 535 -12.87 0.57 6.12
N PHE A 536 -13.73 1.58 6.00
CA PHE A 536 -15.12 1.48 6.41
C PHE A 536 -16.04 0.95 5.30
N GLY A 537 -15.54 0.71 4.09
CA GLY A 537 -16.35 0.33 2.94
C GLY A 537 -17.46 1.34 2.65
N GLY A 538 -17.18 2.64 2.83
CA GLY A 538 -18.13 3.73 2.69
C GLY A 538 -19.14 3.87 3.85
N LYS A 539 -19.03 3.08 4.93
CA LYS A 539 -19.89 3.16 6.12
C LYS A 539 -19.24 4.02 7.19
N TRP A 540 -19.27 5.33 6.98
CA TRP A 540 -18.61 6.30 7.84
C TRP A 540 -19.11 6.27 9.31
N PRO A 541 -18.21 6.47 10.29
CA PRO A 541 -18.60 6.77 11.67
C PRO A 541 -19.52 7.99 11.72
N PHE A 542 -20.47 8.00 12.66
CA PHE A 542 -21.52 9.03 12.70
C PHE A 542 -20.97 10.46 12.67
N TRP A 543 -19.96 10.76 13.50
CA TRP A 543 -19.35 12.10 13.56
C TRP A 543 -18.70 12.57 12.25
N LEU A 544 -18.28 11.63 11.39
CA LEU A 544 -17.58 11.91 10.13
C LEU A 544 -18.50 11.78 8.90
N SER A 545 -19.61 11.06 9.04
CA SER A 545 -20.48 10.70 7.94
C SER A 545 -21.13 11.91 7.28
N PRO A 546 -21.15 12.00 5.94
CA PRO A 546 -21.92 13.02 5.24
C PRO A 546 -23.42 12.72 5.16
N ALA A 547 -23.84 11.51 5.56
CA ALA A 547 -25.23 11.04 5.53
C ALA A 547 -25.70 10.68 6.96
N GLN A 548 -25.71 11.65 7.86
CA GLN A 548 -25.98 11.39 9.28
C GLN A 548 -27.44 11.04 9.54
N VAL A 549 -28.39 11.84 9.05
CA VAL A 549 -29.82 11.66 9.33
C VAL A 549 -30.66 11.84 8.07
N MET A 550 -31.54 10.89 7.79
CA MET A 550 -32.62 10.99 6.82
C MET A 550 -33.96 11.11 7.56
N VAL A 551 -34.78 12.08 7.21
CA VAL A 551 -36.14 12.25 7.75
C VAL A 551 -37.16 11.91 6.67
N LEU A 552 -38.09 11.02 7.01
CA LEU A 552 -39.13 10.50 6.12
C LEU A 552 -40.52 10.91 6.65
N PRO A 553 -41.26 11.80 5.98
CA PRO A 553 -42.64 12.12 6.33
C PRO A 553 -43.58 10.94 6.01
N VAL A 554 -44.57 10.70 6.87
CA VAL A 554 -45.66 9.74 6.67
C VAL A 554 -47.00 10.47 6.84
N GLY A 555 -47.70 10.60 5.71
CA GLY A 555 -48.97 11.32 5.60
C GLY A 555 -48.77 12.83 5.35
N ASP A 556 -49.76 13.45 4.71
CA ASP A 556 -49.66 14.81 4.16
C ASP A 556 -49.41 15.88 5.24
N GLU A 557 -49.91 15.66 6.47
CA GLU A 557 -49.76 16.60 7.59
C GLU A 557 -48.37 16.57 8.25
N SER A 558 -47.49 15.63 7.86
CA SER A 558 -46.19 15.42 8.51
C SER A 558 -45.03 16.16 7.84
N GLU A 559 -45.23 16.74 6.65
CA GLU A 559 -44.16 17.36 5.87
C GLU A 559 -43.59 18.61 6.55
N LEU A 560 -44.46 19.53 7.00
CA LEU A 560 -44.05 20.75 7.71
C LEU A 560 -43.25 20.44 8.98
N TYR A 561 -43.70 19.44 9.74
CA TYR A 561 -43.00 18.97 10.94
C TYR A 561 -41.64 18.35 10.58
N SER A 562 -41.56 17.57 9.51
CA SER A 562 -40.31 16.95 9.05
C SER A 562 -39.28 17.99 8.59
N ARG A 563 -39.73 19.04 7.89
CA ARG A 563 -38.89 20.20 7.53
C ARG A 563 -38.35 20.92 8.76
N ASP A 564 -39.19 21.12 9.79
CA ASP A 564 -38.75 21.75 11.04
C ASP A 564 -37.72 20.88 11.79
N VAL A 565 -37.91 19.56 11.82
CA VAL A 565 -36.94 18.61 12.40
C VAL A 565 -35.59 18.70 11.68
N VAL A 566 -35.59 18.68 10.35
CA VAL A 566 -34.35 18.83 9.57
C VAL A 566 -33.67 20.17 9.84
N ARG A 567 -34.45 21.26 9.93
CA ARG A 567 -33.92 22.59 10.27
C ARG A 567 -33.22 22.57 11.63
N ARG A 568 -33.87 22.04 12.68
CA ARG A 568 -33.27 21.93 14.02
C ARG A 568 -31.99 21.08 14.03
N LEU A 569 -31.96 19.99 13.26
CA LEU A 569 -30.76 19.16 13.13
C LEU A 569 -29.61 19.90 12.43
N LYS A 570 -29.90 20.67 11.38
CA LYS A 570 -28.90 21.50 10.68
C LYS A 570 -28.39 22.64 11.58
N GLU A 571 -29.27 23.31 12.32
CA GLU A 571 -28.90 24.30 13.33
C GLU A 571 -28.02 23.71 14.43
N ALA A 572 -28.21 22.42 14.73
CA ALA A 572 -27.37 21.64 15.63
C ALA A 572 -26.03 21.19 15.02
N GLY A 573 -25.77 21.50 13.75
CA GLY A 573 -24.54 21.13 13.06
C GLY A 573 -24.51 19.70 12.53
N PHE A 574 -25.66 19.03 12.41
CA PHE A 574 -25.79 17.71 11.79
C PHE A 574 -26.17 17.79 10.31
N MET A 575 -25.70 16.82 9.53
CA MET A 575 -26.12 16.55 8.15
C MET A 575 -27.48 15.84 8.17
N ALA A 576 -28.54 16.58 7.87
CA ALA A 576 -29.89 16.04 7.83
C ALA A 576 -30.56 16.31 6.48
N ASP A 577 -31.13 15.28 5.88
CA ASP A 577 -31.86 15.35 4.62
C ASP A 577 -33.32 14.94 4.81
N LEU A 578 -34.18 15.42 3.91
CA LEU A 578 -35.62 15.15 3.86
C LEU A 578 -35.94 14.45 2.55
N ASP A 579 -36.68 13.34 2.61
CA ASP A 579 -37.26 12.68 1.42
C ASP A 579 -38.79 12.88 1.44
N ASP A 580 -39.23 13.97 0.82
CA ASP A 580 -40.63 14.36 0.69
C ASP A 580 -41.31 13.81 -0.59
N ASP A 581 -40.70 12.84 -1.30
CA ASP A 581 -41.25 12.28 -2.54
C ASP A 581 -42.60 11.58 -2.30
N SER A 582 -43.70 12.23 -2.67
CA SER A 582 -45.05 11.69 -2.49
C SER A 582 -45.34 10.48 -3.40
N GLY A 583 -44.53 10.25 -4.44
CA GLY A 583 -44.68 9.14 -5.38
C GLY A 583 -44.08 7.81 -4.93
N SER A 584 -43.31 7.78 -3.84
CA SER A 584 -42.60 6.59 -3.36
C SER A 584 -43.20 6.04 -2.06
N THR A 585 -43.38 4.72 -1.98
CA THR A 585 -43.83 4.06 -0.74
C THR A 585 -42.79 4.21 0.37
N LEU A 586 -43.24 4.25 1.63
CA LEU A 586 -42.35 4.38 2.79
C LEU A 586 -41.23 3.31 2.79
N ASN A 587 -41.55 2.06 2.45
CA ASN A 587 -40.56 0.99 2.36
C ASN A 587 -39.49 1.26 1.29
N LYS A 588 -39.88 1.85 0.15
CA LYS A 588 -38.94 2.24 -0.91
C LYS A 588 -38.03 3.38 -0.42
N LYS A 589 -38.57 4.37 0.29
CA LYS A 589 -37.79 5.46 0.90
C LYS A 589 -36.78 4.96 1.93
N ILE A 590 -37.23 4.09 2.84
CA ILE A 590 -36.36 3.45 3.83
C ILE A 590 -35.23 2.68 3.13
N ARG A 591 -35.55 1.87 2.11
CA ARG A 591 -34.54 1.12 1.35
C ARG A 591 -33.57 2.04 0.61
N SER A 592 -34.05 3.14 0.02
CA SER A 592 -33.21 4.14 -0.65
C SER A 592 -32.21 4.73 0.33
N ALA A 593 -32.68 5.20 1.48
CA ALA A 593 -31.83 5.75 2.53
C ALA A 593 -30.84 4.71 3.12
N GLN A 594 -31.23 3.44 3.20
CA GLN A 594 -30.31 2.35 3.57
C GLN A 594 -29.21 2.14 2.52
N LEU A 595 -29.56 2.17 1.23
CA LEU A 595 -28.58 2.02 0.14
C LEU A 595 -27.61 3.21 0.10
N SER A 596 -28.10 4.42 0.35
CA SER A 596 -27.29 5.63 0.53
C SER A 596 -26.51 5.68 1.85
N GLN A 597 -26.56 4.61 2.67
CA GLN A 597 -25.79 4.44 3.90
C GLN A 597 -26.06 5.50 4.99
N TYR A 598 -27.29 5.99 5.14
CA TYR A 598 -27.60 6.92 6.23
C TYR A 598 -27.38 6.29 7.62
N ASN A 599 -26.81 7.07 8.55
CA ASN A 599 -26.62 6.60 9.93
C ASN A 599 -27.94 6.52 10.70
N TYR A 600 -28.88 7.45 10.51
CA TYR A 600 -30.19 7.35 11.14
C TYR A 600 -31.28 7.66 10.13
N ILE A 601 -32.37 6.90 10.19
CA ILE A 601 -33.57 7.12 9.39
C ILE A 601 -34.72 7.35 10.36
N PHE A 602 -35.20 8.58 10.42
CA PHE A 602 -36.34 8.99 11.23
C PHE A 602 -37.60 9.01 10.39
N VAL A 603 -38.67 8.46 10.94
CA VAL A 603 -39.99 8.43 10.32
C VAL A 603 -40.90 9.36 11.13
N ALA A 604 -41.42 10.40 10.48
CA ALA A 604 -42.20 11.44 11.12
C ALA A 604 -43.69 11.28 10.79
N SER A 605 -44.55 11.30 11.82
CA SER A 605 -46.01 11.24 11.67
C SER A 605 -46.67 12.17 12.69
N ALA A 606 -47.58 13.05 12.24
CA ALA A 606 -48.45 13.89 13.08
C ALA A 606 -47.82 14.39 14.41
N ARG A 607 -46.64 15.05 14.33
CA ARG A 607 -45.82 15.58 15.45
C ARG A 607 -45.11 14.56 16.35
N ARG A 608 -44.96 13.32 15.91
CA ARG A 608 -44.14 12.29 16.57
C ARG A 608 -43.02 11.82 15.64
N LEU A 609 -41.84 11.65 16.21
CA LEU A 609 -40.71 10.99 15.56
C LEU A 609 -40.64 9.55 16.03
N PHE A 610 -40.68 8.64 15.08
CA PHE A 610 -40.36 7.24 15.29
C PHE A 610 -39.04 6.93 14.61
N THR A 611 -38.32 5.96 15.16
CA THR A 611 -37.17 5.37 14.49
C THR A 611 -37.57 4.00 14.03
N SER A 612 -37.30 3.67 12.77
CA SER A 612 -37.59 2.34 12.27
C SER A 612 -36.80 1.32 13.10
N ALA A 613 -37.52 0.42 13.78
CA ALA A 613 -36.96 -0.54 14.74
C ALA A 613 -35.98 -1.54 14.08
N ASP A 614 -36.03 -1.67 12.76
CA ASP A 614 -35.18 -2.59 11.99
C ASP A 614 -33.75 -2.08 11.76
N ILE A 615 -33.39 -0.89 12.26
CA ILE A 615 -32.14 -0.19 11.92
C ILE A 615 -31.08 -0.27 13.04
N ILE A 616 -31.38 -0.91 14.17
CA ILE A 616 -30.38 -1.27 15.20
C ILE A 616 -29.86 -2.70 14.93
N LYS A 617 -29.27 -2.94 13.75
CA LYS A 617 -28.52 -4.17 13.50
C LYS A 617 -27.10 -3.80 13.10
N ASP A 618 -26.24 -3.88 14.11
CA ASP A 618 -24.77 -3.85 14.05
C ASP A 618 -24.12 -2.52 13.65
N ARG A 619 -23.91 -1.64 14.65
CA ARG A 619 -23.02 -0.48 14.52
C ARG A 619 -22.23 -0.31 15.80
N ARG A 620 -20.94 -0.67 15.72
CA ARG A 620 -19.93 -0.64 16.80
C ARG A 620 -19.63 0.76 17.38
N PHE A 621 -20.39 1.77 16.99
CA PHE A 621 -20.23 3.17 17.41
C PHE A 621 -21.61 3.80 17.54
N GLN A 622 -22.16 3.78 18.76
CA GLN A 622 -23.42 4.46 19.08
C GLN A 622 -23.13 5.67 19.96
N PRO A 623 -23.39 6.91 19.49
CA PRO A 623 -23.79 7.94 20.43
C PRO A 623 -25.17 7.52 20.94
N SER A 624 -25.41 7.64 22.25
CA SER A 624 -26.65 7.16 22.83
C SER A 624 -27.83 7.83 22.11
N PHE A 625 -28.65 7.04 21.42
CA PHE A 625 -29.90 7.42 20.76
C PHE A 625 -30.74 8.42 21.56
N SER A 626 -30.67 8.32 22.89
CA SER A 626 -31.24 9.26 23.85
C SER A 626 -30.83 10.71 23.62
N THR A 627 -29.59 11.01 23.23
CA THR A 627 -29.10 12.39 23.09
C THR A 627 -29.65 13.06 21.83
N LEU A 628 -29.69 12.35 20.70
CA LEU A 628 -30.33 12.83 19.47
C LEU A 628 -31.85 12.99 19.68
N LYS A 629 -32.48 12.04 20.37
CA LYS A 629 -33.90 12.12 20.73
C LYS A 629 -34.18 13.31 21.67
N ASN A 630 -33.32 13.55 22.67
CA ASN A 630 -33.45 14.66 23.61
C ASN A 630 -33.31 16.02 22.92
N LEU A 631 -32.38 16.16 21.97
CA LEU A 631 -32.23 17.34 21.12
C LEU A 631 -33.50 17.66 20.32
N LEU A 632 -34.27 16.64 19.96
CA LEU A 632 -35.50 16.76 19.17
C LEU A 632 -36.77 16.93 20.03
N THR A 633 -36.73 16.58 21.32
CA THR A 633 -37.87 16.68 22.24
C THR A 633 -37.87 17.93 23.13
N LEU A 634 -36.77 18.66 23.26
CA LEU A 634 -36.69 19.85 24.12
C LEU A 634 -37.16 21.11 23.39
N GLU A 635 -38.22 21.75 23.89
CA GLU A 635 -38.81 22.99 23.37
C GLU A 635 -38.01 24.27 23.71
N THR A 636 -36.77 24.17 24.24
CA THR A 636 -36.03 25.35 24.76
C THR A 636 -34.64 25.55 24.11
N PRO A 637 -34.34 26.75 23.55
CA PRO A 637 -33.12 27.01 22.77
C PRO A 637 -31.79 27.04 23.57
N SER A 638 -31.83 27.08 24.90
CA SER A 638 -30.65 27.44 25.73
C SER A 638 -29.73 26.28 26.13
N THR A 639 -30.08 25.02 25.82
CA THR A 639 -29.29 23.82 26.19
C THR A 639 -28.55 23.17 25.01
N HIS A 640 -28.66 23.76 23.81
CA HIS A 640 -28.16 23.18 22.56
C HIS A 640 -26.64 23.03 22.51
N VAL A 641 -25.86 24.00 22.99
CA VAL A 641 -24.39 24.00 22.80
C VAL A 641 -23.66 22.97 23.69
N SER A 642 -24.09 22.80 24.95
CA SER A 642 -23.46 21.88 25.92
C SER A 642 -23.72 20.40 25.60
N SER A 643 -24.88 20.07 25.02
CA SER A 643 -25.20 18.69 24.60
C SER A 643 -24.46 18.28 23.32
N MET A 644 -24.14 19.23 22.43
CA MET A 644 -23.44 18.98 21.16
C MET A 644 -21.97 18.59 21.32
N GLU A 645 -21.21 19.26 22.20
CA GLU A 645 -19.85 18.84 22.56
C GLU A 645 -19.86 17.44 23.18
N ASN A 646 -20.91 17.11 23.95
CA ASN A 646 -21.06 15.80 24.57
C ASN A 646 -21.40 14.70 23.55
N VAL A 647 -22.18 14.94 22.49
CA VAL A 647 -22.39 13.92 21.43
C VAL A 647 -21.09 13.64 20.67
N ARG A 648 -20.36 14.69 20.28
CA ARG A 648 -19.05 14.54 19.63
C ARG A 648 -18.04 13.84 20.56
N ARG A 649 -18.03 14.17 21.86
CA ARG A 649 -17.19 13.48 22.86
C ARG A 649 -17.64 12.05 23.15
N LEU A 650 -18.93 11.73 23.19
CA LEU A 650 -19.45 10.39 23.47
C LEU A 650 -19.06 9.39 22.36
N ASP A 651 -19.08 9.82 21.10
CA ASP A 651 -18.57 9.01 19.99
C ASP A 651 -17.04 8.83 20.04
N LEU A 652 -16.30 9.89 20.39
CA LEU A 652 -14.83 9.81 20.53
C LEU A 652 -14.39 9.00 21.77
N THR A 653 -15.18 8.98 22.84
CA THR A 653 -14.87 8.28 24.11
C THR A 653 -15.36 6.84 24.15
N SER A 654 -16.45 6.48 23.47
CA SER A 654 -16.84 5.06 23.29
C SER A 654 -15.71 4.26 22.60
N ASN A 655 -14.96 4.92 21.72
CA ASN A 655 -13.74 4.44 21.06
C ASN A 655 -12.51 4.25 21.98
N GLN A 656 -12.50 4.84 23.18
CA GLN A 656 -11.38 4.71 24.14
C GLN A 656 -11.52 3.49 25.05
N SER A 657 -12.66 2.78 25.00
CA SER A 657 -12.97 1.65 25.90
C SER A 657 -12.72 0.25 25.31
N GLN A 658 -12.10 0.16 24.12
CA GLN A 658 -11.60 -1.08 23.52
C GLN A 658 -10.09 -1.05 23.31
#